data_AF-A0AAW0PL54-F1
#
_entry.id   AF-A0AAW0PL54-F1
#
_cell.length_a   1.000
_cell.length_b   1.000
_cell.length_c   1.000
_cell.angle_alpha   90.00
_cell.angle_beta   90.00
_cell.angle_gamma   90.00
#
_symmetry.space_group_name_H-M   'P 1'
#
loop_
_entity.id
_entity.type
_entity.pdbx_description
1 polymer ?
#
loop_
_entity_poly.entity_id
_entity_poly.type
_entity_poly.pdbx_seq_one_letter_code
_entity_poly.pdbx_strand_id
1 'polypeptide(L)'
;MSHLRIASREELFFCSSDVLDSFMASDWNKPVELAALGRPFALGMLYDCRRDSLIPGLTLWDQEKLDKDMKVTPKPYTKTEIVASESVSEKASSLGVDAALKASFLSGLVQVQGSAKYLNDNKKSRKQARVTLQYKTTTEFKTLTMNQLSADNIKHRNVIDKGLATHVVTAILYGADAFFVFDQDTSEDENVQNIQGNLKVFSCTFHGDFRLDTSPTTFKESVKVYQDLPKLLGPKGENAVPVRVHLLPLSTLDSKAAKLVRQISLRLVTEAESILEDFRELDVSCRDALKTPAEVVSSEDVVIEKVCGSEKALVFVFTSLDSKESYLEELENHLKRTEPNESRAESKRWYKTKEVIDRMRSKAKVFGDFADANKDQDRKDLQFLAVSLADENHKDATIYLYEDGFQSCDNFELPCKPSRVTLGRVTENSVSVQFSAPSDGAENVCRYRVEFCEEGQEQWKQQEQKEAGEVTVTGLIPNTEYRVRVRAVTEVGLGPAAPHICFKTAPCISPEEAWGEDETSSTVSSVAQRFLQNSFRISSGTPEIYKLRLNEDRSFGEFSKYVFGTESHKKHRVLLLVGSAGSGKTSLINAMINYILGVKWTDPFRFMLNRDNDESDVTMVYEINHQEGFQVDFSLTIIDTPEFGARVTDVDIMRQIFQSYNHVKRQENLDAVCVVLQSSARLSPTQRCALDYLYSVGPTNTSENIKVLVTFADAQTPAVLQTLTEAQVPCPKTEDGLPVHLKFNNSAVFAPNLPSADRRDEFFWRMSNNSMAMFFHELAKTEPKYFFPKYDSILRYFLKH
;
A
#
# COMPACT_ATOMS: atom_id res chain seq x y z
N MET A 1 -18.47 18.47 22.29
CA MET A 1 -19.69 17.75 21.86
C MET A 1 -20.69 17.67 23.01
N SER A 2 -21.35 18.77 23.37
CA SER A 2 -22.25 18.84 24.55
C SER A 2 -23.74 18.75 24.21
N HIS A 3 -24.11 18.28 23.01
CA HIS A 3 -25.52 18.13 22.62
C HIS A 3 -25.73 16.93 21.69
N LEU A 4 -25.87 15.74 22.27
CA LEU A 4 -26.56 14.61 21.65
C LEU A 4 -27.69 14.21 22.61
N ARG A 5 -28.87 14.78 22.36
CA ARG A 5 -30.13 14.29 22.95
C ARG A 5 -30.52 13.05 22.17
N ILE A 6 -30.55 11.91 22.85
CA ILE A 6 -31.07 10.65 22.33
C ILE A 6 -32.56 10.86 22.05
N ALA A 7 -32.93 10.86 20.77
CA ALA A 7 -34.32 10.82 20.33
C ALA A 7 -34.93 9.47 20.69
N SER A 8 -36.16 9.52 21.17
CA SER A 8 -36.95 8.39 21.64
C SER A 8 -37.54 7.55 20.52
N ARG A 9 -37.62 6.24 20.82
CA ARG A 9 -38.68 5.28 20.50
C ARG A 9 -38.63 4.50 19.18
N GLU A 10 -38.82 3.20 19.38
CA GLU A 10 -39.41 2.19 18.49
C GLU A 10 -38.54 1.69 17.33
N GLU A 11 -37.69 0.70 17.65
CA GLU A 11 -37.66 -0.62 17.03
C GLU A 11 -36.45 -1.39 17.57
N LEU A 12 -36.66 -2.42 18.40
CA LEU A 12 -35.72 -3.54 18.55
C LEU A 12 -36.44 -4.70 19.24
N PHE A 13 -36.37 -5.83 18.56
CA PHE A 13 -37.16 -7.05 18.74
C PHE A 13 -37.03 -7.73 20.11
N PHE A 14 -38.12 -8.41 20.47
CA PHE A 14 -38.31 -9.27 21.63
C PHE A 14 -37.22 -10.33 21.80
N CYS A 15 -36.59 -10.35 22.98
CA CYS A 15 -36.19 -11.60 23.64
C CYS A 15 -36.99 -11.64 24.95
N SER A 16 -37.70 -12.73 25.22
CA SER A 16 -38.61 -12.81 26.38
C SER A 16 -37.86 -12.56 27.68
N SER A 17 -38.45 -11.73 28.56
CA SER A 17 -37.87 -11.31 29.85
C SER A 17 -37.50 -12.48 30.75
N ASP A 18 -38.18 -13.62 30.61
CA ASP A 18 -38.16 -14.66 31.64
C ASP A 18 -36.96 -15.62 31.53
N VAL A 19 -36.31 -15.68 30.37
CA VAL A 19 -35.13 -16.56 30.17
C VAL A 19 -33.83 -15.84 30.56
N LEU A 20 -33.76 -14.51 30.38
CA LEU A 20 -32.60 -13.70 30.79
C LEU A 20 -32.59 -13.44 32.30
N ASP A 21 -33.74 -13.25 32.95
CA ASP A 21 -33.78 -12.92 34.38
C ASP A 21 -33.34 -14.08 35.28
N SER A 22 -33.57 -15.36 34.90
CA SER A 22 -33.13 -16.50 35.71
C SER A 22 -31.65 -16.86 35.53
N PHE A 23 -31.07 -16.60 34.34
CA PHE A 23 -29.64 -16.84 34.08
C PHE A 23 -28.76 -15.67 34.59
N MET A 24 -29.26 -14.44 34.55
CA MET A 24 -28.51 -13.22 34.92
C MET A 24 -28.61 -12.84 36.40
N ALA A 25 -29.59 -13.35 37.15
CA ALA A 25 -29.76 -13.00 38.57
C ALA A 25 -28.57 -13.43 39.47
N SER A 26 -27.71 -14.34 39.02
CA SER A 26 -26.59 -14.89 39.81
C SER A 26 -25.28 -14.08 39.73
N ASP A 27 -25.14 -13.14 38.79
CA ASP A 27 -23.88 -12.41 38.55
C ASP A 27 -23.82 -11.01 39.17
N TRP A 28 -24.95 -10.39 39.52
CA TRP A 28 -25.00 -8.99 39.98
C TRP A 28 -24.45 -8.72 41.39
N ASN A 29 -24.23 -9.77 42.18
CA ASN A 29 -23.67 -9.67 43.53
C ASN A 29 -22.17 -10.01 43.59
N LYS A 30 -21.53 -10.26 42.44
CA LYS A 30 -20.08 -10.52 42.39
C LYS A 30 -19.28 -9.22 42.39
N PRO A 31 -18.12 -9.18 43.06
CA PRO A 31 -17.19 -8.07 42.93
C PRO A 31 -16.76 -7.89 41.46
N VAL A 32 -16.68 -6.64 41.03
CA VAL A 32 -16.23 -6.25 39.68
C VAL A 32 -14.79 -5.74 39.77
N GLU A 33 -13.91 -6.18 38.88
CA GLU A 33 -12.56 -5.64 38.73
C GLU A 33 -12.55 -4.55 37.65
N LEU A 34 -11.94 -3.40 37.96
CA LEU A 34 -11.93 -2.22 37.11
C LEU A 34 -10.50 -1.67 36.96
N ALA A 35 -10.14 -1.21 35.76
CA ALA A 35 -8.91 -0.44 35.56
C ALA A 35 -9.04 0.98 36.15
N ALA A 36 -8.04 1.42 36.89
CA ALA A 36 -8.06 2.73 37.55
C ALA A 36 -7.94 3.89 36.55
N LEU A 37 -7.13 3.73 35.50
CA LEU A 37 -6.89 4.71 34.42
C LEU A 37 -6.44 6.10 34.92
N GLY A 38 -5.62 6.11 35.97
CA GLY A 38 -5.13 7.34 36.60
C GLY A 38 -6.14 8.08 37.46
N ARG A 39 -7.34 7.51 37.69
CA ARG A 39 -8.34 8.08 38.60
C ARG A 39 -7.93 7.86 40.06
N PRO A 40 -8.21 8.82 40.97
CA PRO A 40 -7.73 8.78 42.35
C PRO A 40 -8.60 7.87 43.24
N PHE A 41 -8.43 6.55 43.11
CA PHE A 41 -9.15 5.57 43.94
C PHE A 41 -8.55 5.45 45.34
N ALA A 42 -9.42 5.32 46.35
CA ALA A 42 -9.07 4.95 47.71
C ALA A 42 -10.06 3.92 48.26
N LEU A 43 -9.63 3.15 49.27
CA LEU A 43 -10.50 2.16 49.93
C LEU A 43 -11.73 2.84 50.56
N GLY A 44 -12.89 2.20 50.43
CA GLY A 44 -14.15 2.72 50.95
C GLY A 44 -14.80 3.82 50.11
N MET A 45 -14.16 4.29 49.04
CA MET A 45 -14.78 5.23 48.10
C MET A 45 -15.98 4.61 47.39
N LEU A 46 -16.94 5.45 47.04
CA LEU A 46 -18.16 5.06 46.36
C LEU A 46 -18.03 5.28 44.85
N TYR A 47 -18.55 4.34 44.07
CA TYR A 47 -18.48 4.34 42.62
C TYR A 47 -19.87 4.09 42.01
N ASP A 48 -20.20 4.84 40.96
CA ASP A 48 -21.42 4.63 40.18
C ASP A 48 -21.09 4.06 38.80
N CYS A 49 -21.23 2.74 38.64
CA CYS A 49 -21.03 2.04 37.36
C CYS A 49 -22.00 2.47 36.25
N ARG A 50 -23.11 3.17 36.56
CA ARG A 50 -24.04 3.66 35.53
C ARG A 50 -23.48 4.86 34.76
N ARG A 51 -22.54 5.58 35.37
CA ARG A 51 -21.93 6.82 34.85
C ARG A 51 -20.40 6.75 34.80
N ASP A 52 -19.83 5.62 35.22
CA ASP A 52 -18.40 5.41 35.44
C ASP A 52 -17.70 6.52 36.24
N SER A 53 -18.39 7.00 37.29
CA SER A 53 -17.97 8.14 38.09
C SER A 53 -17.64 7.77 39.53
N LEU A 54 -16.50 8.28 40.03
CA LEU A 54 -16.15 8.32 41.44
C LEU A 54 -16.99 9.38 42.17
N ILE A 55 -17.39 9.09 43.41
CA ILE A 55 -18.01 10.07 44.30
C ILE A 55 -16.95 10.57 45.29
N PRO A 56 -16.29 11.71 45.03
CA PRO A 56 -15.20 12.18 45.85
C PRO A 56 -15.68 12.62 47.25
N GLY A 57 -14.83 12.41 48.26
CA GLY A 57 -15.04 12.92 49.62
C GLY A 57 -16.10 12.20 50.45
N LEU A 58 -16.68 11.11 49.95
CA LEU A 58 -17.65 10.28 50.68
C LEU A 58 -17.16 8.83 50.71
N THR A 59 -16.92 8.32 51.92
CA THR A 59 -16.67 6.90 52.19
C THR A 59 -17.83 6.30 52.95
N LEU A 60 -18.12 5.01 52.75
CA LEU A 60 -19.22 4.37 53.47
C LEU A 60 -18.94 4.25 54.98
N TRP A 61 -17.65 4.20 55.34
CA TRP A 61 -17.15 4.00 56.70
C TRP A 61 -16.11 5.08 57.08
N ASP A 62 -15.92 5.28 58.38
CA ASP A 62 -14.89 6.18 58.93
C ASP A 62 -13.47 5.71 58.63
N GLN A 63 -12.55 6.67 58.45
CA GLN A 63 -11.15 6.38 58.12
C GLN A 63 -10.48 5.47 59.15
N GLU A 64 -10.68 5.71 60.46
CA GLU A 64 -10.11 4.87 61.53
C GLU A 64 -10.57 3.40 61.45
N LYS A 65 -11.79 3.15 60.94
CA LYS A 65 -12.31 1.78 60.76
C LYS A 65 -11.73 1.14 59.52
N LEU A 66 -11.63 1.91 58.43
CA LEU A 66 -10.97 1.45 57.20
C LEU A 66 -9.53 1.04 57.46
N ASP A 67 -8.78 1.84 58.22
CA ASP A 67 -7.37 1.57 58.54
C ASP A 67 -7.22 0.31 59.41
N LYS A 68 -8.15 0.04 60.33
CA LYS A 68 -8.14 -1.16 61.19
C LYS A 68 -8.49 -2.45 60.44
N ASP A 69 -9.37 -2.38 59.44
CA ASP A 69 -9.84 -3.55 58.66
C ASP A 69 -9.02 -3.77 57.37
N MET A 70 -8.05 -2.90 57.10
CA MET A 70 -7.18 -2.99 55.94
C MET A 70 -6.11 -4.07 56.11
N LYS A 71 -6.05 -4.98 55.13
CA LYS A 71 -4.96 -5.93 54.94
C LYS A 71 -4.11 -5.51 53.75
N VAL A 72 -2.81 -5.34 53.98
CA VAL A 72 -1.81 -5.07 52.93
C VAL A 72 -1.05 -6.35 52.61
N THR A 73 -1.02 -6.71 51.33
CA THR A 73 -0.29 -7.89 50.83
C THR A 73 0.72 -7.45 49.76
N PRO A 74 2.03 -7.70 49.94
CA PRO A 74 3.01 -7.44 48.89
C PRO A 74 2.69 -8.25 47.62
N LYS A 75 2.68 -7.59 46.46
CA LYS A 75 2.51 -8.21 45.14
C LYS A 75 3.47 -7.58 44.12
N PRO A 76 4.80 -7.76 44.29
CA PRO A 76 5.77 -7.27 43.33
C PRO A 76 5.70 -8.06 42.03
N TYR A 77 5.52 -7.38 40.91
CA TYR A 77 5.57 -7.96 39.57
C TYR A 77 6.03 -6.89 38.60
N THR A 78 6.93 -7.21 37.67
CA THR A 78 7.37 -6.29 36.62
C THR A 78 7.39 -7.02 35.28
N LYS A 79 6.78 -6.42 34.26
CA LYS A 79 6.78 -6.93 32.87
C LYS A 79 7.08 -5.81 31.90
N THR A 80 7.86 -6.12 30.88
CA THR A 80 8.13 -5.23 29.75
C THR A 80 7.79 -5.91 28.44
N GLU A 81 7.15 -5.18 27.54
CA GLU A 81 6.64 -5.71 26.28
C GLU A 81 6.77 -4.67 25.17
N ILE A 82 7.11 -5.12 23.96
CA ILE A 82 7.15 -4.25 22.77
C ILE A 82 5.86 -4.51 22.00
N VAL A 83 5.10 -3.45 21.74
CA VAL A 83 3.82 -3.49 21.05
C VAL A 83 3.95 -2.71 19.75
N ALA A 84 3.66 -3.37 18.63
CA ALA A 84 3.72 -2.79 17.29
C ALA A 84 2.35 -2.41 16.70
N SER A 85 1.25 -2.83 17.35
CA SER A 85 -0.10 -2.53 16.93
C SER A 85 -0.76 -1.48 17.84
N GLU A 86 -1.77 -0.81 17.30
CA GLU A 86 -2.23 0.51 17.75
C GLU A 86 -3.74 0.69 17.75
N SER A 87 -4.48 -0.38 17.49
CA SER A 87 -5.94 -0.37 17.60
C SER A 87 -6.36 0.04 19.00
N VAL A 88 -7.55 0.63 19.12
CA VAL A 88 -8.08 1.00 20.44
C VAL A 88 -8.22 -0.24 21.32
N SER A 89 -8.65 -1.35 20.72
CA SER A 89 -8.81 -2.63 21.39
C SER A 89 -7.51 -3.14 22.02
N GLU A 90 -6.38 -3.05 21.32
CA GLU A 90 -5.10 -3.50 21.86
C GLU A 90 -4.55 -2.56 22.93
N LYS A 91 -4.72 -1.25 22.77
CA LYS A 91 -4.35 -0.28 23.82
C LYS A 91 -5.20 -0.48 25.07
N ALA A 92 -6.51 -0.69 24.90
CA ALA A 92 -7.45 -1.00 25.98
C ALA A 92 -7.07 -2.29 26.69
N SER A 93 -6.80 -3.37 25.94
CA SER A 93 -6.35 -4.65 26.46
C SER A 93 -5.02 -4.52 27.23
N SER A 94 -4.09 -3.72 26.69
CA SER A 94 -2.81 -3.42 27.32
C SER A 94 -2.95 -2.65 28.64
N LEU A 95 -4.07 -1.97 28.88
CA LEU A 95 -4.38 -1.29 30.14
C LEU A 95 -5.38 -2.07 31.00
N GLY A 96 -5.77 -3.28 30.59
CA GLY A 96 -6.75 -4.10 31.28
C GLY A 96 -8.17 -3.52 31.26
N VAL A 97 -8.50 -2.68 30.28
CA VAL A 97 -9.82 -2.07 30.12
C VAL A 97 -10.79 -3.11 29.53
N ASP A 98 -11.89 -3.35 30.23
CA ASP A 98 -12.95 -4.26 29.78
C ASP A 98 -13.91 -3.58 28.78
N ALA A 99 -14.87 -4.35 28.24
CA ALA A 99 -15.80 -3.84 27.24
C ALA A 99 -16.69 -2.68 27.76
N ALA A 100 -17.10 -2.76 29.02
CA ALA A 100 -17.96 -1.75 29.64
C ALA A 100 -17.21 -0.42 29.80
N LEU A 101 -16.02 -0.47 30.38
CA LEU A 101 -15.17 0.70 30.56
C LEU A 101 -14.65 1.25 29.24
N LYS A 102 -14.43 0.39 28.22
CA LYS A 102 -14.09 0.81 26.86
C LYS A 102 -15.23 1.64 26.24
N ALA A 103 -16.48 1.23 26.39
CA ALA A 103 -17.63 1.99 25.91
C ALA A 103 -17.73 3.37 26.59
N SER A 104 -17.50 3.42 27.90
CA SER A 104 -17.51 4.66 28.68
C SER A 104 -16.33 5.58 28.33
N PHE A 105 -15.18 5.01 27.97
CA PHE A 105 -14.06 5.76 27.42
C PHE A 105 -14.38 6.34 26.03
N LEU A 106 -14.89 5.52 25.10
CA LEU A 106 -15.23 5.93 23.74
C LEU A 106 -16.34 7.01 23.69
N SER A 107 -17.27 6.99 24.66
CA SER A 107 -18.31 8.02 24.81
C SER A 107 -17.85 9.28 25.56
N GLY A 108 -16.62 9.29 26.09
CA GLY A 108 -16.06 10.43 26.82
C GLY A 108 -16.56 10.57 28.26
N LEU A 109 -17.25 9.56 28.82
CA LEU A 109 -17.68 9.53 30.23
C LEU A 109 -16.48 9.38 31.17
N VAL A 110 -15.42 8.69 30.73
CA VAL A 110 -14.21 8.45 31.52
C VAL A 110 -13.06 9.29 30.99
N GLN A 111 -12.55 10.19 31.84
CA GLN A 111 -11.30 10.90 31.59
C GLN A 111 -10.11 10.11 32.14
N VAL A 112 -9.06 10.01 31.33
CA VAL A 112 -7.86 9.23 31.62
C VAL A 112 -6.69 10.13 32.02
N GLN A 113 -5.85 9.67 32.94
CA GLN A 113 -4.64 10.38 33.40
C GLN A 113 -3.43 9.44 33.45
N GLY A 114 -2.24 10.00 33.68
CA GLY A 114 -1.00 9.23 33.80
C GLY A 114 -0.72 8.39 32.55
N SER A 115 -0.38 7.12 32.76
CA SER A 115 -0.11 6.13 31.72
C SER A 115 -1.30 5.90 30.78
N ALA A 116 -2.53 6.02 31.27
CA ALA A 116 -3.75 5.78 30.50
C ALA A 116 -4.00 6.84 29.40
N LYS A 117 -3.27 7.97 29.40
CA LYS A 117 -3.25 8.92 28.26
C LYS A 117 -2.83 8.27 26.94
N TYR A 118 -2.08 7.16 27.02
CA TYR A 118 -1.74 6.34 25.86
C TYR A 118 -2.96 5.90 25.02
N LEU A 119 -4.15 5.73 25.62
CA LEU A 119 -5.39 5.41 24.89
C LEU A 119 -5.79 6.49 23.87
N ASN A 120 -5.42 7.74 24.11
CA ASN A 120 -5.71 8.88 23.25
C ASN A 120 -4.57 9.20 22.28
N ASP A 121 -3.41 8.53 22.42
CA ASP A 121 -2.27 8.76 21.54
C ASP A 121 -2.46 7.98 20.24
N ASN A 122 -2.59 8.70 19.12
CA ASN A 122 -2.81 8.11 17.80
C ASN A 122 -1.75 8.63 16.82
N LYS A 123 -1.48 7.84 15.77
CA LYS A 123 -0.63 8.28 14.65
C LYS A 123 -1.15 9.59 14.07
N LYS A 124 -0.21 10.41 13.62
CA LYS A 124 -0.50 11.67 12.95
C LYS A 124 -0.52 11.54 11.43
N SER A 125 -0.06 10.40 10.90
CA SER A 125 0.11 10.12 9.47
C SER A 125 0.06 8.62 9.20
N ARG A 126 -0.40 8.21 8.01
CA ARG A 126 -0.26 6.82 7.52
C ARG A 126 1.19 6.49 7.19
N LYS A 127 1.99 7.50 6.86
CA LYS A 127 3.43 7.41 6.57
C LYS A 127 4.28 7.51 7.85
N GLN A 128 3.76 7.04 8.98
CA GLN A 128 4.46 7.06 10.27
C GLN A 128 4.63 5.62 10.78
N ALA A 129 5.90 5.22 10.92
CA ALA A 129 6.29 4.02 11.63
C ALA A 129 6.25 4.31 13.13
N ARG A 130 5.62 3.40 13.89
CA ARG A 130 5.51 3.55 15.33
C ARG A 130 5.72 2.21 16.04
N VAL A 131 6.41 2.28 17.18
CA VAL A 131 6.69 1.14 18.06
C VAL A 131 6.52 1.63 19.50
N THR A 132 5.82 0.87 20.33
CA THR A 132 5.60 1.24 21.74
C THR A 132 6.29 0.25 22.67
N LEU A 133 7.14 0.74 23.57
CA LEU A 133 7.67 -0.05 24.69
C LEU A 133 6.78 0.16 25.91
N GLN A 134 6.15 -0.90 26.38
CA GLN A 134 5.37 -0.94 27.60
C GLN A 134 6.23 -1.43 28.77
N TYR A 135 6.16 -0.71 29.90
CA TYR A 135 6.65 -1.10 31.21
C TYR A 135 5.46 -1.16 32.17
N LYS A 136 5.28 -2.30 32.85
CA LYS A 136 4.25 -2.49 33.87
C LYS A 136 4.89 -2.97 35.15
N THR A 137 4.50 -2.40 36.28
CA THR A 137 4.90 -2.94 37.57
C THR A 137 3.82 -2.79 38.64
N THR A 138 3.70 -3.79 39.51
CA THR A 138 2.81 -3.78 40.68
C THR A 138 3.64 -3.89 41.95
N THR A 139 3.14 -3.35 43.06
CA THR A 139 3.87 -3.26 44.33
C THR A 139 3.12 -4.00 45.45
N GLU A 140 1.90 -3.57 45.74
CA GLU A 140 1.10 -4.05 46.85
C GLU A 140 -0.39 -4.13 46.52
N PHE A 141 -1.09 -5.01 47.23
CA PHE A 141 -2.53 -5.18 47.15
C PHE A 141 -3.15 -4.88 48.51
N LYS A 142 -3.98 -3.84 48.59
CA LYS A 142 -4.70 -3.44 49.80
C LYS A 142 -6.15 -3.91 49.68
N THR A 143 -6.65 -4.63 50.68
CA THR A 143 -8.02 -5.15 50.71
C THR A 143 -8.64 -4.92 52.08
N LEU A 144 -9.94 -4.66 52.12
CA LEU A 144 -10.73 -4.69 53.34
C LEU A 144 -11.11 -6.14 53.66
N THR A 145 -10.93 -6.58 54.90
CA THR A 145 -11.25 -7.95 55.30
C THR A 145 -12.74 -8.20 55.51
N MET A 146 -13.54 -7.11 55.56
CA MET A 146 -14.99 -7.08 55.74
C MET A 146 -15.47 -7.69 57.07
N ASN A 147 -14.57 -8.13 57.94
CA ASN A 147 -14.89 -8.83 59.19
C ASN A 147 -15.51 -7.90 60.23
N GLN A 148 -15.15 -6.61 60.24
CA GLN A 148 -15.63 -5.61 61.19
C GLN A 148 -16.57 -4.57 60.57
N LEU A 149 -16.87 -4.70 59.28
CA LEU A 149 -17.68 -3.75 58.51
C LEU A 149 -19.13 -4.26 58.40
N SER A 150 -19.89 -4.19 59.50
CA SER A 150 -21.32 -4.56 59.52
C SER A 150 -22.24 -3.46 58.93
N ALA A 151 -23.40 -3.87 58.41
CA ALA A 151 -24.41 -2.96 57.83
C ALA A 151 -24.94 -1.89 58.81
N ASP A 152 -24.82 -2.14 60.12
CA ASP A 152 -25.31 -1.24 61.19
C ASP A 152 -24.41 0.00 61.41
N ASN A 153 -23.25 0.07 60.74
CA ASN A 153 -22.22 1.10 60.97
C ASN A 153 -21.94 2.00 59.74
N ILE A 154 -22.87 2.05 58.79
CA ILE A 154 -22.76 2.88 57.58
C ILE A 154 -23.01 4.35 57.93
N LYS A 155 -21.96 5.19 57.84
CA LYS A 155 -22.02 6.61 58.23
C LYS A 155 -22.90 7.45 57.29
N HIS A 156 -22.87 7.13 56.00
CA HIS A 156 -23.55 7.89 54.95
C HIS A 156 -24.67 7.08 54.29
N ARG A 157 -25.63 6.59 55.09
CA ARG A 157 -26.76 5.76 54.60
C ARG A 157 -27.59 6.43 53.50
N ASN A 158 -27.65 7.77 53.53
CA ASN A 158 -28.27 8.59 52.50
C ASN A 158 -27.79 8.29 51.07
N VAL A 159 -26.55 7.81 50.87
CA VAL A 159 -26.04 7.42 49.54
C VAL A 159 -26.77 6.20 49.01
N ILE A 160 -27.05 5.23 49.87
CA ILE A 160 -27.81 4.01 49.56
C ILE A 160 -29.26 4.39 49.30
N ASP A 161 -29.88 5.16 50.21
CA ASP A 161 -31.30 5.52 50.13
C ASP A 161 -31.64 6.38 48.90
N LYS A 162 -30.72 7.26 48.48
CA LYS A 162 -30.88 8.11 47.28
C LYS A 162 -30.33 7.47 46.00
N GLY A 163 -29.76 6.27 46.09
CA GLY A 163 -29.18 5.55 44.95
C GLY A 163 -28.08 6.33 44.23
N LEU A 164 -27.23 7.05 44.98
CA LEU A 164 -26.16 7.89 44.41
C LEU A 164 -24.97 7.07 43.89
N ALA A 165 -24.74 5.89 44.46
CA ALA A 165 -23.69 4.95 44.07
C ALA A 165 -24.28 3.55 43.87
N THR A 166 -23.56 2.71 43.12
CA THR A 166 -23.91 1.29 42.95
C THR A 166 -22.89 0.38 43.64
N HIS A 167 -21.64 0.81 43.79
CA HIS A 167 -20.55 0.00 44.32
C HIS A 167 -19.70 0.78 45.34
N VAL A 168 -18.94 0.03 46.15
CA VAL A 168 -17.91 0.54 47.05
C VAL A 168 -16.57 -0.14 46.77
N VAL A 169 -15.48 0.62 46.86
CA VAL A 169 -14.12 0.12 46.63
C VAL A 169 -13.66 -0.69 47.84
N THR A 170 -13.39 -1.98 47.64
CA THR A 170 -12.98 -2.90 48.73
C THR A 170 -11.56 -3.40 48.60
N ALA A 171 -10.98 -3.38 47.39
CA ALA A 171 -9.56 -3.66 47.21
C ALA A 171 -8.95 -2.82 46.08
N ILE A 172 -7.65 -2.55 46.19
CA ILE A 172 -6.87 -1.81 45.21
C ILE A 172 -5.50 -2.49 45.04
N LEU A 173 -5.12 -2.74 43.79
CA LEU A 173 -3.76 -3.11 43.41
C LEU A 173 -3.00 -1.83 43.05
N TYR A 174 -1.90 -1.58 43.75
CA TYR A 174 -1.00 -0.46 43.52
C TYR A 174 0.16 -0.87 42.61
N GLY A 175 0.59 0.06 41.77
CA GLY A 175 1.65 -0.13 40.79
C GLY A 175 1.96 1.15 40.02
N ALA A 176 2.61 1.03 38.88
CA ALA A 176 2.79 2.11 37.93
C ALA A 176 3.06 1.54 36.54
N ASP A 177 2.43 2.12 35.53
CA ASP A 177 2.65 1.76 34.14
C ASP A 177 3.36 2.92 33.40
N ALA A 178 4.10 2.58 32.36
CA ALA A 178 4.73 3.54 31.46
C ALA A 178 4.74 3.03 30.02
N PHE A 179 4.52 3.93 29.08
CA PHE A 179 4.51 3.71 27.65
C PHE A 179 5.49 4.69 27.00
N PHE A 180 6.48 4.15 26.29
CA PHE A 180 7.39 4.91 25.45
C PHE A 180 6.96 4.70 24.01
N VAL A 181 6.30 5.69 23.43
CA VAL A 181 5.80 5.66 22.05
C VAL A 181 6.88 6.26 21.16
N PHE A 182 7.45 5.44 20.29
CA PHE A 182 8.49 5.86 19.35
C PHE A 182 7.89 6.09 17.97
N ASP A 183 8.04 7.30 17.43
CA ASP A 183 7.53 7.72 16.13
C ASP A 183 8.64 8.11 15.15
N GLN A 184 8.55 7.61 13.91
CA GLN A 184 9.41 8.01 12.80
C GLN A 184 8.56 8.23 11.54
N ASP A 185 8.68 9.43 10.96
CA ASP A 185 8.06 9.74 9.66
C ASP A 185 8.84 9.03 8.54
N THR A 186 8.13 8.46 7.57
CA THR A 186 8.70 7.68 6.46
C THR A 186 8.60 8.43 5.15
N SER A 187 9.61 8.28 4.28
CA SER A 187 9.57 8.79 2.90
C SER A 187 8.67 7.91 2.01
N GLU A 188 8.33 8.37 0.79
CA GLU A 188 7.43 7.65 -0.11
C GLU A 188 7.97 6.30 -0.58
N ASP A 189 9.29 6.12 -0.56
CA ASP A 189 9.98 4.93 -1.07
C ASP A 189 10.29 3.88 0.03
N GLU A 190 9.99 4.18 1.30
CA GLU A 190 10.36 3.31 2.42
C GLU A 190 9.17 2.54 3.01
N ASN A 191 9.32 1.22 3.17
CA ASN A 191 8.30 0.38 3.80
C ASN A 191 8.27 0.63 5.32
N VAL A 192 7.13 1.13 5.82
CA VAL A 192 6.85 1.39 7.24
C VAL A 192 7.17 0.17 8.12
N GLN A 193 6.92 -1.05 7.65
CA GLN A 193 7.21 -2.28 8.39
C GLN A 193 8.72 -2.55 8.53
N ASN A 194 9.52 -2.21 7.51
CA ASN A 194 10.97 -2.36 7.57
C ASN A 194 11.61 -1.35 8.54
N ILE A 195 11.04 -0.16 8.65
CA ILE A 195 11.49 0.89 9.58
C ILE A 195 11.08 0.55 11.03
N GLN A 196 9.88 0.00 11.26
CA GLN A 196 9.48 -0.50 12.58
C GLN A 196 10.48 -1.52 13.15
N GLY A 197 11.19 -2.26 12.30
CA GLY A 197 12.27 -3.17 12.71
C GLY A 197 13.63 -2.51 13.01
N ASN A 198 13.86 -1.24 12.62
CA ASN A 198 15.18 -0.59 12.67
C ASN A 198 15.13 0.74 13.47
N LEU A 199 15.39 0.65 14.77
CA LEU A 199 15.17 1.69 15.79
C LEU A 199 16.11 2.94 15.77
N LYS A 200 16.68 3.34 14.63
CA LYS A 200 17.79 4.32 14.63
C LYS A 200 17.38 5.80 14.71
N VAL A 201 16.18 6.20 14.30
CA VAL A 201 15.78 7.62 14.19
C VAL A 201 14.32 7.83 14.64
N PHE A 202 14.00 7.53 15.89
CA PHE A 202 12.66 7.75 16.44
C PHE A 202 12.61 8.93 17.41
N SER A 203 11.59 9.77 17.26
CA SER A 203 11.11 10.66 18.31
C SER A 203 10.38 9.85 19.38
N CYS A 204 10.36 10.29 20.63
CA CYS A 204 9.68 9.60 21.72
C CYS A 204 8.60 10.47 22.36
N THR A 205 7.44 9.88 22.63
CA THR A 205 6.38 10.42 23.48
C THR A 205 6.20 9.50 24.68
N PHE A 206 6.28 10.06 25.90
CA PHE A 206 6.16 9.30 27.15
C PHE A 206 4.78 9.50 27.80
N HIS A 207 4.11 8.39 28.12
CA HIS A 207 2.91 8.36 28.95
C HIS A 207 3.14 7.43 30.13
N GLY A 208 3.19 7.95 31.35
CA GLY A 208 3.44 7.09 32.52
C GLY A 208 2.92 7.67 33.82
N ASP A 209 2.85 6.80 34.83
CA ASP A 209 2.40 7.14 36.18
C ASP A 209 3.52 7.68 37.08
N PHE A 210 4.67 8.00 36.48
CA PHE A 210 5.87 8.45 37.16
C PHE A 210 5.99 9.97 37.08
N ARG A 211 6.42 10.60 38.18
CA ARG A 211 6.77 12.02 38.19
C ARG A 211 8.17 12.19 37.59
N LEU A 212 8.24 12.84 36.44
CA LEU A 212 9.48 13.19 35.76
C LEU A 212 9.60 14.72 35.71
N ASP A 213 10.82 15.25 35.86
CA ASP A 213 11.08 16.69 35.68
C ASP A 213 10.94 17.10 34.21
N THR A 214 11.40 16.22 33.30
CA THR A 214 11.30 16.39 31.85
C THR A 214 10.95 15.07 31.18
N SER A 215 9.97 15.08 30.29
CA SER A 215 9.62 13.90 29.48
C SER A 215 10.70 13.62 28.43
N PRO A 216 11.07 12.35 28.19
CA PRO A 216 12.05 12.00 27.17
C PRO A 216 11.46 12.24 25.77
N THR A 217 12.25 12.84 24.90
CA THR A 217 11.89 13.11 23.49
C THR A 217 12.76 12.36 22.49
N THR A 218 13.90 11.85 22.95
CA THR A 218 14.85 11.08 22.15
C THR A 218 15.01 9.66 22.69
N PHE A 219 15.39 8.72 21.84
CA PHE A 219 15.67 7.34 22.25
C PHE A 219 16.68 7.26 23.41
N LYS A 220 17.73 8.09 23.39
CA LYS A 220 18.76 8.12 24.44
C LYS A 220 18.22 8.60 25.78
N GLU A 221 17.33 9.59 25.78
CA GLU A 221 16.64 10.04 27.00
C GLU A 221 15.68 8.96 27.52
N SER A 222 14.94 8.31 26.63
CA SER A 222 14.01 7.22 26.99
C SER A 222 14.72 6.07 27.67
N VAL A 223 15.91 5.67 27.21
CA VAL A 223 16.74 4.63 27.85
C VAL A 223 17.14 5.03 29.28
N LYS A 224 17.52 6.29 29.51
CA LYS A 224 17.86 6.78 30.86
C LYS A 224 16.65 6.74 31.78
N VAL A 225 15.51 7.29 31.33
CA VAL A 225 14.26 7.28 32.10
C VAL A 225 13.85 5.85 32.42
N TYR A 226 13.91 4.94 31.45
CA TYR A 226 13.61 3.52 31.64
C TYR A 226 14.46 2.86 32.74
N GLN A 227 15.77 3.15 32.78
CA GLN A 227 16.67 2.63 33.82
C GLN A 227 16.35 3.18 35.22
N ASP A 228 15.75 4.37 35.31
CA ASP A 228 15.42 5.02 36.56
C ASP A 228 13.98 4.71 37.05
N LEU A 229 13.09 4.16 36.22
CA LEU A 229 11.71 3.81 36.61
C LEU A 229 11.61 3.01 37.92
N PRO A 230 12.43 1.95 38.16
CA PRO A 230 12.35 1.22 39.43
C PRO A 230 12.72 2.08 40.64
N LYS A 231 13.63 3.04 40.49
CA LYS A 231 14.02 3.96 41.58
C LYS A 231 12.94 5.00 41.84
N LEU A 232 12.28 5.47 40.80
CA LEU A 232 11.21 6.47 40.87
C LEU A 232 9.97 5.98 41.63
N LEU A 233 9.73 4.67 41.70
CA LEU A 233 8.69 4.08 42.55
C LEU A 233 8.95 4.22 44.06
N GLY A 234 10.21 4.40 44.45
CA GLY A 234 10.66 4.38 45.84
C GLY A 234 10.85 2.94 46.37
N PRO A 235 11.65 2.79 47.45
CA PRO A 235 12.07 1.48 47.96
C PRO A 235 10.93 0.58 48.46
N LYS A 236 9.77 1.16 48.78
CA LYS A 236 8.55 0.45 49.18
C LYS A 236 7.37 0.67 48.24
N GLY A 237 7.59 1.26 47.06
CA GLY A 237 6.49 1.64 46.16
C GLY A 237 5.68 2.83 46.66
N GLU A 238 6.32 3.76 47.38
CA GLU A 238 5.68 4.94 48.00
C GLU A 238 5.02 5.86 46.96
N ASN A 239 5.52 5.84 45.72
CA ASN A 239 4.98 6.60 44.60
C ASN A 239 4.03 5.77 43.71
N ALA A 240 3.68 4.55 44.11
CA ALA A 240 2.75 3.72 43.34
C ALA A 240 1.33 4.30 43.35
N VAL A 241 0.65 4.20 42.22
CA VAL A 241 -0.73 4.65 42.02
C VAL A 241 -1.68 3.45 41.92
N PRO A 242 -2.99 3.63 42.12
CA PRO A 242 -3.97 2.58 41.82
C PRO A 242 -3.90 2.16 40.35
N VAL A 243 -3.76 0.86 40.08
CA VAL A 243 -3.77 0.27 38.73
C VAL A 243 -5.05 -0.54 38.49
N ARG A 244 -5.42 -1.40 39.45
CA ARG A 244 -6.67 -2.17 39.45
C ARG A 244 -7.47 -1.93 40.72
N VAL A 245 -8.79 -1.96 40.60
CA VAL A 245 -9.72 -1.68 41.70
C VAL A 245 -10.79 -2.76 41.73
N HIS A 246 -11.11 -3.27 42.92
CA HIS A 246 -12.21 -4.20 43.12
C HIS A 246 -13.38 -3.45 43.74
N LEU A 247 -14.53 -3.57 43.09
CA LEU A 247 -15.78 -2.90 43.43
C LEU A 247 -16.77 -3.94 43.96
N LEU A 248 -17.22 -3.77 45.20
CA LEU A 248 -18.27 -4.58 45.78
C LEU A 248 -19.64 -3.93 45.54
N PRO A 249 -20.65 -4.63 44.99
CA PRO A 249 -21.98 -4.07 44.81
C PRO A 249 -22.60 -3.71 46.16
N LEU A 250 -23.13 -2.49 46.30
CA LEU A 250 -23.77 -2.04 47.53
C LEU A 250 -25.03 -2.85 47.87
N SER A 251 -25.64 -3.50 46.87
CA SER A 251 -26.76 -4.43 47.06
C SER A 251 -26.42 -5.65 47.91
N THR A 252 -25.13 -5.99 48.04
CA THR A 252 -24.65 -7.04 48.94
C THR A 252 -24.64 -6.60 50.40
N LEU A 253 -24.60 -5.29 50.66
CA LEU A 253 -24.59 -4.69 52.00
C LEU A 253 -25.99 -4.25 52.45
N ASP A 254 -26.78 -3.69 51.52
CA ASP A 254 -28.17 -3.30 51.76
C ASP A 254 -29.01 -3.57 50.51
N SER A 255 -30.06 -4.38 50.63
CA SER A 255 -30.91 -4.79 49.51
C SER A 255 -31.65 -3.63 48.83
N LYS A 256 -31.75 -2.47 49.50
CA LYS A 256 -32.33 -1.22 48.96
C LYS A 256 -31.38 -0.43 48.08
N ALA A 257 -30.09 -0.77 48.07
CA ALA A 257 -29.11 -0.07 47.25
C ALA A 257 -29.41 -0.16 45.75
N ALA A 258 -28.97 0.85 44.99
CA ALA A 258 -29.12 0.86 43.55
C ALA A 258 -28.39 -0.34 42.92
N LYS A 259 -29.12 -1.10 42.09
CA LYS A 259 -28.61 -2.26 41.36
C LYS A 259 -28.26 -1.88 39.92
N LEU A 260 -27.26 -2.55 39.36
CA LEU A 260 -27.02 -2.52 37.93
C LEU A 260 -28.03 -3.46 37.26
N VAL A 261 -28.84 -2.96 36.33
CA VAL A 261 -29.99 -3.69 35.76
C VAL A 261 -29.71 -4.23 34.36
N ARG A 262 -28.70 -3.69 33.66
CA ARG A 262 -28.35 -4.08 32.29
C ARG A 262 -26.83 -4.07 32.09
N GLN A 263 -26.31 -5.12 31.44
CA GLN A 263 -24.92 -5.16 30.99
C GLN A 263 -24.81 -4.49 29.61
N ILE A 264 -23.64 -3.93 29.31
CA ILE A 264 -23.36 -3.30 28.02
C ILE A 264 -23.25 -4.40 26.95
N SER A 265 -23.93 -4.21 25.81
CA SER A 265 -23.86 -5.13 24.67
C SER A 265 -22.50 -5.06 24.01
N LEU A 266 -21.73 -6.16 24.07
CA LEU A 266 -20.41 -6.25 23.42
C LEU A 266 -20.49 -5.91 21.93
N ARG A 267 -21.56 -6.33 21.25
CA ARG A 267 -21.80 -6.04 19.83
C ARG A 267 -21.86 -4.53 19.55
N LEU A 268 -22.59 -3.77 20.37
CA LEU A 268 -22.71 -2.32 20.20
C LEU A 268 -21.39 -1.60 20.48
N VAL A 269 -20.59 -2.12 21.42
CA VAL A 269 -19.25 -1.57 21.70
C VAL A 269 -18.32 -1.77 20.51
N THR A 270 -18.30 -2.96 19.92
CA THR A 270 -17.51 -3.25 18.72
C THR A 270 -17.96 -2.39 17.53
N GLU A 271 -19.26 -2.19 17.35
CA GLU A 271 -19.80 -1.35 16.27
C GLU A 271 -19.41 0.12 16.45
N ALA A 272 -19.54 0.66 17.66
CA ALA A 272 -19.13 2.03 17.98
C ALA A 272 -17.60 2.22 17.84
N GLU A 273 -16.82 1.21 18.21
CA GLU A 273 -15.36 1.19 18.02
C GLU A 273 -15.00 1.27 16.53
N SER A 274 -15.59 0.42 15.69
CA SER A 274 -15.38 0.41 14.24
C SER A 274 -15.65 1.79 13.62
N ILE A 275 -16.79 2.39 13.94
CA ILE A 275 -17.16 3.72 13.42
C ILE A 275 -16.15 4.78 13.84
N LEU A 276 -15.68 4.75 15.09
CA LEU A 276 -14.69 5.70 15.59
C LEU A 276 -13.30 5.46 14.99
N GLU A 277 -12.93 4.23 14.66
CA GLU A 277 -11.71 3.91 13.92
C GLU A 277 -11.78 4.44 12.48
N ASP A 278 -12.90 4.28 11.79
CA ASP A 278 -13.12 4.85 10.45
C ASP A 278 -12.95 6.38 10.43
N PHE A 279 -13.55 7.08 11.40
CA PHE A 279 -13.38 8.54 11.53
C PHE A 279 -11.92 8.95 11.78
N ARG A 280 -11.16 8.16 12.55
CA ARG A 280 -9.75 8.43 12.81
C ARG A 280 -8.89 8.19 11.58
N GLU A 281 -9.14 7.13 10.83
CA GLU A 281 -8.43 6.87 9.57
C GLU A 281 -8.67 7.95 8.53
N LEU A 282 -9.90 8.48 8.47
CA LEU A 282 -10.26 9.62 7.63
C LEU A 282 -9.50 10.88 8.06
N ASP A 283 -9.48 11.19 9.35
CA ASP A 283 -8.74 12.35 9.88
C ASP A 283 -7.24 12.27 9.58
N VAL A 284 -6.61 11.10 9.77
CA VAL A 284 -5.20 10.88 9.40
C VAL A 284 -5.00 11.08 7.89
N SER A 285 -5.89 10.55 7.05
CA SER A 285 -5.83 10.74 5.60
C SER A 285 -5.95 12.21 5.19
N CYS A 286 -6.82 12.97 5.84
CA CYS A 286 -6.97 14.40 5.59
C CYS A 286 -5.70 15.18 5.97
N ARG A 287 -5.10 14.88 7.13
CA ARG A 287 -3.83 15.50 7.55
C ARG A 287 -2.70 15.18 6.58
N ASP A 288 -2.64 13.96 6.06
CA ASP A 288 -1.65 13.57 5.04
C ASP A 288 -1.85 14.35 3.74
N ALA A 289 -3.09 14.53 3.28
CA ALA A 289 -3.39 15.35 2.12
C ALA A 289 -3.02 16.83 2.30
N LEU A 290 -3.18 17.38 3.52
CA LEU A 290 -2.84 18.77 3.86
C LEU A 290 -1.32 19.03 3.95
N LYS A 291 -0.49 17.99 4.09
CA LYS A 291 0.98 18.13 4.15
C LYS A 291 1.64 18.27 2.76
N THR A 292 0.87 18.24 1.68
CA THR A 292 1.40 18.28 0.31
C THR A 292 2.00 19.67 0.00
N PRO A 293 3.28 19.79 -0.39
CA PRO A 293 4.01 21.06 -0.47
C PRO A 293 3.70 21.93 -1.70
N ALA A 294 2.54 21.75 -2.33
CA ALA A 294 2.19 22.51 -3.53
C ALA A 294 1.83 23.95 -3.16
N GLU A 295 2.77 24.88 -3.37
CA GLU A 295 2.53 26.32 -3.26
C GLU A 295 1.71 26.78 -4.48
N VAL A 296 0.38 26.68 -4.38
CA VAL A 296 -0.54 27.16 -5.41
C VAL A 296 -0.87 28.61 -5.10
N VAL A 297 -0.45 29.53 -5.98
CA VAL A 297 -0.90 30.92 -5.94
C VAL A 297 -2.38 30.94 -6.33
N SER A 298 -3.24 31.46 -5.46
CA SER A 298 -4.72 31.38 -5.59
C SER A 298 -5.38 32.76 -5.78
N SER A 299 -4.65 33.76 -6.27
CA SER A 299 -5.17 35.13 -6.42
C SER A 299 -4.59 35.80 -7.66
N GLU A 300 -5.46 36.41 -8.47
CA GLU A 300 -5.08 37.17 -9.68
C GLU A 300 -4.10 38.31 -9.37
N ASP A 301 -4.26 38.99 -8.24
CA ASP A 301 -3.38 40.10 -7.84
C ASP A 301 -1.94 39.62 -7.64
N VAL A 302 -1.76 38.43 -7.07
CA VAL A 302 -0.44 37.83 -6.84
C VAL A 302 0.18 37.32 -8.16
N VAL A 303 -0.65 36.91 -9.13
CA VAL A 303 -0.19 36.57 -10.49
C VAL A 303 0.37 37.81 -11.17
N ILE A 304 -0.36 38.91 -11.14
CA ILE A 304 0.04 40.19 -11.75
C ILE A 304 1.36 40.67 -11.12
N GLU A 305 1.46 40.68 -9.79
CA GLU A 305 2.70 41.07 -9.10
C GLU A 305 3.90 40.21 -9.52
N LYS A 306 3.71 38.88 -9.69
CA LYS A 306 4.79 37.97 -10.07
C LYS A 306 5.21 38.07 -11.53
N VAL A 307 4.30 38.45 -12.42
CA VAL A 307 4.56 38.62 -13.87
C VAL A 307 5.11 40.03 -14.19
N CYS A 308 4.83 41.01 -13.32
CA CYS A 308 5.40 42.35 -13.43
C CYS A 308 6.94 42.32 -13.32
N GLY A 309 7.62 42.42 -14.46
CA GLY A 309 9.09 42.42 -14.55
C GLY A 309 9.66 41.63 -15.71
N SER A 310 8.87 40.76 -16.35
CA SER A 310 9.20 40.07 -17.59
C SER A 310 8.47 40.68 -18.79
N GLU A 311 9.10 40.65 -19.98
CA GLU A 311 8.47 41.06 -21.24
C GLU A 311 7.32 40.11 -21.61
N LYS A 312 7.51 38.80 -21.39
CA LYS A 312 6.48 37.77 -21.58
C LYS A 312 6.45 36.80 -20.40
N ALA A 313 5.26 36.32 -20.04
CA ALA A 313 5.11 35.21 -19.11
C ALA A 313 4.07 34.20 -19.58
N LEU A 314 4.39 32.91 -19.42
CA LEU A 314 3.47 31.80 -19.63
C LEU A 314 3.03 31.27 -18.27
N VAL A 315 1.72 31.33 -18.02
CA VAL A 315 1.11 30.96 -16.73
C VAL A 315 0.21 29.75 -16.94
N PHE A 316 0.55 28.61 -16.34
CA PHE A 316 -0.29 27.43 -16.32
C PHE A 316 -1.37 27.56 -15.24
N VAL A 317 -2.64 27.59 -15.65
CA VAL A 317 -3.77 27.89 -14.78
C VAL A 317 -4.62 26.64 -14.54
N PHE A 318 -4.76 26.24 -13.28
CA PHE A 318 -5.76 25.26 -12.85
C PHE A 318 -7.09 25.96 -12.59
N THR A 319 -8.05 25.79 -13.47
CA THR A 319 -9.30 26.55 -13.41
C THR A 319 -10.37 25.96 -12.47
N SER A 320 -10.11 24.76 -11.95
CA SER A 320 -11.14 23.93 -11.32
C SER A 320 -11.01 23.75 -9.80
N LEU A 321 -10.05 24.40 -9.14
CA LEU A 321 -9.68 24.14 -7.74
C LEU A 321 -10.26 25.14 -6.71
N ASP A 322 -10.74 26.31 -7.12
CA ASP A 322 -11.21 27.38 -6.19
C ASP A 322 -12.74 27.48 -6.04
N SER A 323 -13.51 26.58 -6.65
CA SER A 323 -14.97 26.53 -6.46
C SER A 323 -15.34 25.85 -5.14
N LYS A 324 -16.34 26.37 -4.40
CA LYS A 324 -16.88 25.70 -3.21
C LYS A 324 -17.29 24.25 -3.51
N GLU A 325 -16.74 23.29 -2.77
CA GLU A 325 -17.05 21.87 -2.96
C GLU A 325 -18.45 21.55 -2.42
N SER A 326 -19.38 21.20 -3.32
CA SER A 326 -20.80 21.00 -2.99
C SER A 326 -21.05 19.94 -1.91
N TYR A 327 -20.21 18.92 -1.85
CA TYR A 327 -20.31 17.85 -0.85
C TYR A 327 -19.94 18.33 0.57
N LEU A 328 -18.96 19.23 0.70
CA LEU A 328 -18.60 19.79 2.01
C LEU A 328 -19.69 20.72 2.54
N GLU A 329 -20.32 21.49 1.65
CA GLU A 329 -21.48 22.32 1.99
C GLU A 329 -22.69 21.47 2.39
N GLU A 330 -22.94 20.35 1.72
CA GLU A 330 -23.97 19.38 2.10
C GLU A 330 -23.69 18.76 3.47
N LEU A 331 -22.44 18.36 3.75
CA LEU A 331 -22.03 17.86 5.06
C LEU A 331 -22.21 18.91 6.17
N GLU A 332 -21.81 20.16 5.93
CA GLU A 332 -22.00 21.25 6.88
C GLU A 332 -23.48 21.51 7.15
N ASN A 333 -24.31 21.49 6.09
CA ASN A 333 -25.75 21.63 6.21
C ASN A 333 -26.38 20.44 6.96
N HIS A 334 -25.89 19.21 6.74
CA HIS A 334 -26.32 18.02 7.47
C HIS A 334 -25.98 18.12 8.97
N LEU A 335 -24.78 18.57 9.32
CA LEU A 335 -24.38 18.80 10.71
C LEU A 335 -25.22 19.88 11.41
N LYS A 336 -25.77 20.83 10.64
CA LYS A 336 -26.63 21.93 11.13
C LYS A 336 -28.12 21.59 11.17
N ARG A 337 -28.60 20.61 10.40
CA ARG A 337 -30.03 20.25 10.26
C ARG A 337 -30.39 19.01 11.08
N THR A 338 -31.63 18.96 11.57
CA THR A 338 -32.14 17.87 12.42
C THR A 338 -32.80 16.72 11.64
N GLU A 339 -33.02 16.83 10.33
CA GLU A 339 -33.59 15.75 9.51
C GLU A 339 -32.85 15.54 8.17
N PRO A 340 -32.61 14.27 7.77
CA PRO A 340 -31.87 13.94 6.57
C PRO A 340 -32.76 14.04 5.32
N ASN A 341 -32.32 14.80 4.31
CA ASN A 341 -32.87 14.70 2.96
C ASN A 341 -32.00 13.73 2.15
N GLU A 342 -32.57 12.59 1.76
CA GLU A 342 -31.95 11.67 0.80
C GLU A 342 -32.09 12.22 -0.62
N SER A 343 -31.21 13.13 -1.02
CA SER A 343 -31.04 13.44 -2.45
C SER A 343 -29.57 13.50 -2.79
N ARG A 344 -28.99 12.32 -3.01
CA ARG A 344 -27.61 12.15 -3.43
C ARG A 344 -27.49 12.44 -4.93
N ALA A 345 -27.44 13.71 -5.30
CA ALA A 345 -27.02 14.09 -6.65
C ALA A 345 -25.49 14.01 -6.70
N GLU A 346 -24.94 12.90 -7.18
CA GLU A 346 -23.53 12.83 -7.54
C GLU A 346 -23.27 13.82 -8.68
N SER A 347 -22.89 15.05 -8.34
CA SER A 347 -22.32 15.97 -9.31
C SER A 347 -21.08 15.29 -9.90
N LYS A 348 -21.04 15.13 -11.23
CA LYS A 348 -19.90 14.54 -11.94
C LYS A 348 -18.65 15.37 -11.64
N ARG A 349 -17.84 14.88 -10.71
CA ARG A 349 -16.56 15.50 -10.31
C ARG A 349 -15.60 15.49 -11.49
N TRP A 350 -15.11 16.67 -11.90
CA TRP A 350 -14.23 16.81 -13.07
C TRP A 350 -12.97 15.94 -12.97
N TYR A 351 -12.42 15.78 -11.76
CA TYR A 351 -11.22 14.98 -11.50
C TYR A 351 -11.44 13.46 -11.58
N LYS A 352 -12.68 12.99 -11.72
CA LYS A 352 -13.00 11.58 -12.04
C LYS A 352 -13.17 11.34 -13.54
N THR A 353 -13.21 12.40 -14.34
CA THR A 353 -13.34 12.30 -15.81
C THR A 353 -11.96 12.11 -16.42
N LYS A 354 -11.69 10.89 -16.89
CA LYS A 354 -10.38 10.52 -17.45
C LYS A 354 -9.96 11.46 -18.58
N GLU A 355 -10.89 11.88 -19.43
CA GLU A 355 -10.62 12.79 -20.54
C GLU A 355 -10.13 14.17 -20.05
N VAL A 356 -10.67 14.68 -18.94
CA VAL A 356 -10.24 15.96 -18.35
C VAL A 356 -8.83 15.82 -17.77
N ILE A 357 -8.57 14.76 -17.01
CA ILE A 357 -7.24 14.48 -16.43
C ILE A 357 -6.19 14.26 -17.53
N ASP A 358 -6.51 13.51 -18.58
CA ASP A 358 -5.60 13.25 -19.69
C ASP A 358 -5.27 14.52 -20.47
N ARG A 359 -6.25 15.42 -20.68
CA ARG A 359 -6.00 16.76 -21.26
C ARG A 359 -5.11 17.61 -20.37
N MET A 360 -5.41 17.70 -19.06
CA MET A 360 -4.59 18.46 -18.11
C MET A 360 -3.14 17.96 -18.07
N ARG A 361 -2.93 16.64 -17.99
CA ARG A 361 -1.59 16.03 -18.01
C ARG A 361 -0.85 16.31 -19.31
N SER A 362 -1.55 16.25 -20.44
CA SER A 362 -0.96 16.55 -21.75
C SER A 362 -0.53 18.01 -21.84
N LYS A 363 -1.38 18.96 -21.44
CA LYS A 363 -1.04 20.39 -21.40
C LYS A 363 0.11 20.68 -20.41
N ALA A 364 0.09 20.11 -19.22
CA ALA A 364 1.17 20.27 -18.23
C ALA A 364 2.51 19.72 -18.74
N LYS A 365 2.48 18.58 -19.44
CA LYS A 365 3.68 18.01 -20.07
C LYS A 365 4.24 18.92 -21.16
N VAL A 366 3.39 19.44 -22.04
CA VAL A 366 3.83 20.38 -23.10
C VAL A 366 4.39 21.66 -22.49
N PHE A 367 3.74 22.21 -21.45
CA PHE A 367 4.22 23.38 -20.72
C PHE A 367 5.60 23.13 -20.07
N GLY A 368 5.78 21.99 -19.40
CA GLY A 368 7.07 21.62 -18.80
C GLY A 368 8.17 21.41 -19.85
N ASP A 369 7.87 20.66 -20.92
CA ASP A 369 8.79 20.43 -22.05
C ASP A 369 9.22 21.75 -22.72
N PHE A 370 8.31 22.73 -22.84
CA PHE A 370 8.59 24.06 -23.38
C PHE A 370 9.41 24.92 -22.39
N ALA A 371 9.07 24.89 -21.10
CA ALA A 371 9.85 25.57 -20.07
C ALA A 371 11.30 25.06 -20.06
N ASP A 372 11.51 23.74 -20.09
CA ASP A 372 12.81 23.10 -20.17
C ASP A 372 13.61 23.52 -21.41
N ALA A 373 12.94 23.60 -22.58
CA ALA A 373 13.57 24.02 -23.82
C ALA A 373 14.07 25.48 -23.80
N ASN A 374 13.62 26.29 -22.83
CA ASN A 374 13.99 27.70 -22.67
C ASN A 374 14.77 27.98 -21.37
N LYS A 375 15.23 26.97 -20.62
CA LYS A 375 16.00 27.12 -19.36
C LYS A 375 17.43 27.64 -19.54
N ASP A 376 18.11 27.30 -20.65
CA ASP A 376 19.57 27.46 -20.82
C ASP A 376 20.02 28.75 -21.54
N GLN A 377 19.19 29.78 -21.52
CA GLN A 377 19.60 31.11 -21.99
C GLN A 377 19.33 32.06 -20.83
N ASP A 378 20.21 33.01 -20.53
CA ASP A 378 20.02 34.09 -19.52
C ASP A 378 18.83 35.03 -19.87
N ARG A 379 17.73 34.48 -20.39
CA ARG A 379 16.48 35.14 -20.75
C ARG A 379 15.72 35.51 -19.49
N LYS A 380 15.90 36.77 -19.10
CA LYS A 380 15.05 37.43 -18.08
C LYS A 380 13.73 37.95 -18.68
N ASP A 381 13.58 37.87 -20.00
CA ASP A 381 12.41 38.31 -20.77
C ASP A 381 11.24 37.33 -20.73
N LEU A 382 11.46 36.03 -20.45
CA LEU A 382 10.41 35.01 -20.41
C LEU A 382 10.31 34.31 -19.04
N GLN A 383 9.13 34.36 -18.43
CA GLN A 383 8.84 33.73 -17.14
C GLN A 383 7.81 32.60 -17.26
N PHE A 384 7.93 31.58 -16.39
CA PHE A 384 6.99 30.47 -16.27
C PHE A 384 6.40 30.42 -14.86
N LEU A 385 5.07 30.31 -14.75
CA LEU A 385 4.35 30.22 -13.48
C LEU A 385 3.26 29.15 -13.55
N ALA A 386 2.86 28.60 -12.41
CA ALA A 386 1.71 27.70 -12.28
C ALA A 386 0.83 28.13 -11.10
N VAL A 387 -0.47 28.32 -11.34
CA VAL A 387 -1.40 28.98 -10.42
C VAL A 387 -2.79 28.34 -10.48
N SER A 388 -3.65 28.64 -9.51
CA SER A 388 -5.07 28.29 -9.59
C SER A 388 -5.92 29.56 -9.59
N LEU A 389 -6.80 29.67 -10.60
CA LEU A 389 -7.74 30.77 -10.77
C LEU A 389 -9.07 30.16 -11.19
N ALA A 390 -10.14 30.30 -10.41
CA ALA A 390 -11.41 29.65 -10.76
C ALA A 390 -12.01 30.17 -12.08
N ASP A 391 -12.39 29.24 -12.97
CA ASP A 391 -13.26 29.52 -14.13
C ASP A 391 -14.48 28.60 -14.06
N GLU A 392 -15.67 29.19 -13.98
CA GLU A 392 -16.93 28.44 -13.93
C GLU A 392 -17.29 27.78 -15.27
N ASN A 393 -16.76 28.28 -16.38
CA ASN A 393 -17.10 27.85 -17.74
C ASN A 393 -16.16 26.74 -18.26
N HIS A 394 -14.89 26.76 -17.83
CA HIS A 394 -13.89 25.77 -18.25
C HIS A 394 -13.35 25.02 -17.05
N LYS A 395 -13.84 23.79 -16.83
CA LYS A 395 -13.32 22.90 -15.77
C LYS A 395 -12.16 22.05 -16.24
N ASP A 396 -11.06 22.69 -16.63
CA ASP A 396 -9.81 22.05 -17.07
C ASP A 396 -8.55 22.83 -16.64
N ALA A 397 -7.49 22.78 -17.45
CA ALA A 397 -6.28 23.56 -17.23
C ALA A 397 -5.90 24.21 -18.55
N THR A 398 -5.44 25.45 -18.48
CA THR A 398 -5.12 26.28 -19.64
C THR A 398 -3.81 27.04 -19.42
N ILE A 399 -3.29 27.67 -20.46
CA ILE A 399 -2.07 28.46 -20.42
C ILE A 399 -2.42 29.89 -20.81
N TYR A 400 -2.18 30.81 -19.90
CA TYR A 400 -2.32 32.25 -20.16
C TYR A 400 -0.97 32.81 -20.63
N LEU A 401 -1.02 33.67 -21.64
CA LEU A 401 0.11 34.47 -22.08
C LEU A 401 -0.07 35.89 -21.55
N TYR A 402 0.93 36.37 -20.83
CA TYR A 402 1.04 37.76 -20.41
C TYR A 402 2.16 38.44 -21.18
N GLU A 403 1.93 39.68 -21.60
CA GLU A 403 2.90 40.54 -22.26
C GLU A 403 2.93 41.87 -21.50
N ASP A 404 4.12 42.28 -21.07
CA ASP A 404 4.35 43.49 -20.26
C ASP A 404 3.44 43.61 -19.01
N GLY A 405 3.11 42.48 -18.37
CA GLY A 405 2.25 42.42 -17.19
C GLY A 405 0.75 42.38 -17.47
N PHE A 406 0.32 42.43 -18.73
CA PHE A 406 -1.09 42.34 -19.13
C PHE A 406 -1.40 40.99 -19.77
N GLN A 407 -2.56 40.40 -19.44
CA GLN A 407 -2.99 39.16 -20.08
C GLN A 407 -3.32 39.42 -21.55
N SER A 408 -2.52 38.84 -22.44
CA SER A 408 -2.64 38.94 -23.90
C SER A 408 -3.51 37.80 -24.47
N CYS A 409 -3.44 36.60 -23.88
CA CYS A 409 -4.24 35.43 -24.27
C CYS A 409 -4.60 34.54 -23.07
N ASP A 410 -5.81 33.99 -23.04
CA ASP A 410 -6.35 33.08 -22.01
C ASP A 410 -6.34 31.59 -22.43
N ASN A 411 -5.98 31.29 -23.68
CA ASN A 411 -5.86 29.92 -24.18
C ASN A 411 -4.72 29.80 -25.19
N PHE A 412 -3.49 30.05 -24.72
CA PHE A 412 -2.30 29.96 -25.54
C PHE A 412 -1.85 28.51 -25.73
N GLU A 413 -1.87 28.02 -26.96
CA GLU A 413 -1.50 26.63 -27.28
C GLU A 413 -0.01 26.51 -27.65
N LEU A 414 0.76 25.83 -26.79
CA LEU A 414 2.19 25.61 -27.02
C LEU A 414 2.43 24.47 -28.01
N PRO A 415 3.41 24.60 -28.93
CA PRO A 415 3.69 23.52 -29.87
C PRO A 415 4.30 22.31 -29.17
N CYS A 416 3.78 21.13 -29.49
CA CYS A 416 4.42 19.88 -29.12
C CYS A 416 5.62 19.55 -30.04
N LYS A 417 6.22 18.37 -29.88
CA LYS A 417 7.39 17.97 -30.68
C LYS A 417 7.01 17.81 -32.16
N PRO A 418 7.81 18.30 -33.12
CA PRO A 418 7.62 18.00 -34.54
C PRO A 418 7.53 16.49 -34.77
N SER A 419 6.65 16.07 -35.67
CA SER A 419 6.33 14.65 -35.89
C SER A 419 6.96 14.11 -37.17
N ARG A 420 6.96 12.78 -37.33
CA ARG A 420 7.47 12.09 -38.54
C ARG A 420 8.88 12.51 -38.97
N VAL A 421 9.78 12.74 -38.01
CA VAL A 421 11.18 13.03 -38.31
C VAL A 421 11.83 11.76 -38.87
N THR A 422 12.23 11.79 -40.13
CA THR A 422 12.90 10.67 -40.81
C THR A 422 14.07 11.19 -41.64
N LEU A 423 15.02 10.29 -41.91
CA LEU A 423 16.14 10.57 -42.79
C LEU A 423 15.79 10.13 -44.21
N GLY A 424 16.09 11.01 -45.16
CA GLY A 424 16.08 10.74 -46.59
C GLY A 424 17.48 10.33 -47.06
N ARG A 425 17.92 10.89 -48.19
CA ARG A 425 19.23 10.59 -48.77
C ARG A 425 20.37 11.08 -47.88
N VAL A 426 21.28 10.18 -47.52
CA VAL A 426 22.56 10.50 -46.88
C VAL A 426 23.67 10.41 -47.93
N THR A 427 24.49 11.45 -48.04
CA THR A 427 25.71 11.47 -48.89
C THR A 427 26.96 11.48 -48.02
N GLU A 428 28.14 11.62 -48.64
CA GLU A 428 29.40 11.83 -47.93
C GLU A 428 29.45 13.14 -47.13
N ASN A 429 28.62 14.12 -47.47
CA ASN A 429 28.69 15.48 -46.91
C ASN A 429 27.32 16.13 -46.62
N SER A 430 26.22 15.39 -46.74
CA SER A 430 24.88 15.92 -46.52
C SER A 430 23.88 14.86 -46.09
N VAL A 431 22.77 15.30 -45.50
CA VAL A 431 21.60 14.46 -45.19
C VAL A 431 20.31 15.22 -45.46
N SER A 432 19.35 14.57 -46.12
CA SER A 432 17.96 15.05 -46.15
C SER A 432 17.23 14.64 -44.88
N VAL A 433 16.56 15.57 -44.22
CA VAL A 433 15.71 15.35 -43.06
C VAL A 433 14.29 15.75 -43.42
N GLN A 434 13.36 14.80 -43.35
CA GLN A 434 11.93 15.04 -43.54
C GLN A 434 11.25 15.14 -42.18
N PHE A 435 10.36 16.11 -41.99
CA PHE A 435 9.54 16.21 -40.78
C PHE A 435 8.17 16.82 -41.09
N SER A 436 7.24 16.71 -40.14
CA SER A 436 5.89 17.29 -40.18
C SER A 436 5.71 18.26 -39.00
N ALA A 437 4.75 19.18 -39.15
CA ALA A 437 4.39 20.11 -38.09
C ALA A 437 3.98 19.37 -36.79
N PRO A 438 4.05 20.04 -35.62
CA PRO A 438 3.48 19.53 -34.38
C PRO A 438 1.99 19.20 -34.54
N SER A 439 1.47 18.24 -33.79
CA SER A 439 0.03 17.96 -33.77
C SER A 439 -0.77 19.02 -33.02
N ASP A 440 -0.16 19.64 -32.02
CA ASP A 440 -0.75 20.63 -31.13
C ASP A 440 0.11 21.89 -31.15
N GLY A 441 -0.51 23.08 -31.12
CA GLY A 441 0.16 24.38 -31.12
C GLY A 441 0.89 24.74 -32.41
N ALA A 442 0.57 24.08 -33.53
CA ALA A 442 1.18 24.32 -34.84
C ALA A 442 0.89 25.72 -35.39
N GLU A 443 -0.26 26.29 -35.02
CA GLU A 443 -0.72 27.63 -35.35
C GLU A 443 0.19 28.74 -34.80
N ASN A 444 0.90 28.45 -33.70
CA ASN A 444 1.81 29.39 -33.06
C ASN A 444 3.27 29.20 -33.51
N VAL A 445 3.53 28.30 -34.48
CA VAL A 445 4.88 28.04 -35.02
C VAL A 445 5.23 29.02 -36.13
N CYS A 446 6.29 29.79 -35.93
CA CYS A 446 6.79 30.75 -36.91
C CYS A 446 7.82 30.12 -37.86
N ARG A 447 8.64 29.19 -37.36
CA ARG A 447 9.69 28.48 -38.09
C ARG A 447 10.14 27.21 -37.38
N TYR A 448 10.98 26.42 -38.03
CA TYR A 448 11.60 25.20 -37.52
C TYR A 448 13.12 25.35 -37.45
N ARG A 449 13.71 24.75 -36.42
CA ARG A 449 15.17 24.69 -36.23
C ARG A 449 15.62 23.23 -36.32
N VAL A 450 16.43 22.93 -37.32
CA VAL A 450 17.12 21.64 -37.48
C VAL A 450 18.48 21.75 -36.83
N GLU A 451 18.72 20.94 -35.82
CA GLU A 451 19.95 20.92 -35.04
C GLU A 451 20.71 19.63 -35.29
N PHE A 452 22.02 19.72 -35.52
CA PHE A 452 22.87 18.56 -35.75
C PHE A 452 24.24 18.69 -35.05
N CYS A 453 24.77 17.59 -34.54
CA CYS A 453 26.10 17.53 -33.92
C CYS A 453 26.80 16.20 -34.23
N GLU A 454 28.12 16.20 -34.18
CA GLU A 454 28.93 14.98 -34.28
C GLU A 454 28.72 14.12 -33.03
N GLU A 455 28.69 12.80 -33.20
CA GLU A 455 28.54 11.87 -32.08
C GLU A 455 29.71 12.06 -31.08
N GLY A 456 29.39 12.29 -29.81
CA GLY A 456 30.37 12.64 -28.77
C GLY A 456 30.63 14.13 -28.55
N GLN A 457 30.08 15.03 -29.38
CA GLN A 457 30.10 16.49 -29.13
C GLN A 457 28.78 16.98 -28.53
N GLU A 458 28.85 18.00 -27.66
CA GLU A 458 27.66 18.60 -27.04
C GLU A 458 27.16 19.88 -27.74
N GLN A 459 27.96 20.44 -28.64
CA GLN A 459 27.62 21.67 -29.36
C GLN A 459 26.82 21.35 -30.64
N TRP A 460 25.56 21.82 -30.68
CA TRP A 460 24.66 21.62 -31.81
C TRP A 460 24.82 22.76 -32.82
N LYS A 461 25.12 22.43 -34.08
CA LYS A 461 24.98 23.33 -35.23
C LYS A 461 23.49 23.44 -35.59
N GLN A 462 23.06 24.58 -36.12
CA GLN A 462 21.65 24.84 -36.39
C GLN A 462 21.41 25.39 -37.81
N GLN A 463 20.29 24.99 -38.40
CA GLN A 463 19.76 25.50 -39.66
C GLN A 463 18.26 25.78 -39.48
N GLU A 464 17.81 26.96 -39.92
CA GLU A 464 16.40 27.35 -39.80
C GLU A 464 15.63 27.12 -41.11
N GLN A 465 14.35 26.77 -40.99
CA GLN A 465 13.44 26.51 -42.10
C GLN A 465 12.06 27.10 -41.78
N LYS A 466 11.43 27.76 -42.74
CA LYS A 466 10.14 28.44 -42.51
C LYS A 466 8.95 27.48 -42.39
N GLU A 467 8.90 26.45 -43.23
CA GLU A 467 7.78 25.51 -43.31
C GLU A 467 8.23 24.07 -43.01
N ALA A 468 7.31 23.22 -42.55
CA ALA A 468 7.59 21.80 -42.37
C ALA A 468 7.76 21.10 -43.72
N GLY A 469 8.74 20.21 -43.84
CA GLY A 469 9.03 19.54 -45.10
C GLY A 469 10.39 18.86 -45.12
N GLU A 470 10.93 18.64 -46.33
CA GLU A 470 12.29 18.12 -46.53
C GLU A 470 13.31 19.26 -46.41
N VAL A 471 14.33 19.08 -45.57
CA VAL A 471 15.48 19.98 -45.43
C VAL A 471 16.77 19.21 -45.63
N THR A 472 17.63 19.70 -46.51
CA THR A 472 18.97 19.14 -46.68
C THR A 472 19.97 19.89 -45.79
N VAL A 473 20.58 19.17 -44.85
CA VAL A 473 21.72 19.63 -44.04
C VAL A 473 22.99 19.31 -44.81
N THR A 474 23.85 20.31 -45.05
CA THR A 474 25.08 20.18 -45.85
C THR A 474 26.33 20.53 -45.03
N GLY A 475 27.52 20.20 -45.55
CA GLY A 475 28.79 20.49 -44.88
C GLY A 475 29.17 19.50 -43.78
N LEU A 476 28.67 18.26 -43.87
CA LEU A 476 29.02 17.17 -42.97
C LEU A 476 30.37 16.53 -43.37
N ILE A 477 31.05 15.93 -42.40
CA ILE A 477 32.33 15.24 -42.63
C ILE A 477 32.05 13.81 -43.13
N PRO A 478 32.71 13.31 -44.19
CA PRO A 478 32.57 11.93 -44.65
C PRO A 478 32.92 10.90 -43.57
N ASN A 479 32.28 9.72 -43.65
CA ASN A 479 32.48 8.59 -42.72
C ASN A 479 32.35 8.96 -41.22
N THR A 480 31.54 9.95 -40.88
CA THR A 480 31.39 10.49 -39.52
C THR A 480 29.96 10.28 -39.01
N GLU A 481 29.83 9.92 -37.72
CA GLU A 481 28.55 9.74 -37.06
C GLU A 481 28.00 11.08 -36.55
N TYR A 482 26.73 11.32 -36.82
CA TYR A 482 26.01 12.56 -36.48
C TYR A 482 24.69 12.22 -35.80
N ARG A 483 24.27 13.13 -34.91
CA ARG A 483 22.92 13.20 -34.36
C ARG A 483 22.21 14.39 -34.95
N VAL A 484 20.97 14.21 -35.37
CA VAL A 484 20.11 15.31 -35.85
C VAL A 484 18.77 15.30 -35.13
N ARG A 485 18.25 16.48 -34.81
CA ARG A 485 16.92 16.69 -34.21
C ARG A 485 16.27 17.94 -34.77
N VAL A 486 14.94 18.02 -34.66
CA VAL A 486 14.16 19.16 -35.15
C VAL A 486 13.30 19.71 -34.02
N ARG A 487 13.17 21.04 -33.95
CA ARG A 487 12.29 21.72 -32.98
C ARG A 487 11.47 22.82 -33.67
N ALA A 488 10.29 23.11 -33.14
CA ALA A 488 9.48 24.25 -33.54
C ALA A 488 9.93 25.53 -32.81
N VAL A 489 9.73 26.69 -33.43
CA VAL A 489 10.06 28.02 -32.88
C VAL A 489 8.81 28.90 -32.95
N THR A 490 8.41 29.48 -31.82
CA THR A 490 7.28 30.43 -31.70
C THR A 490 7.77 31.85 -31.47
N GLU A 491 6.85 32.83 -31.45
CA GLU A 491 7.13 34.22 -31.05
C GLU A 491 7.47 34.38 -29.56
N VAL A 492 7.18 33.35 -28.75
CA VAL A 492 7.45 33.34 -27.31
C VAL A 492 8.77 32.61 -27.01
N GLY A 493 9.05 31.51 -27.72
CA GLY A 493 10.26 30.74 -27.44
C GLY A 493 10.42 29.47 -28.27
N LEU A 494 11.36 28.62 -27.82
CA LEU A 494 11.68 27.37 -28.48
C LEU A 494 10.76 26.26 -27.98
N GLY A 495 10.16 25.53 -28.91
CA GLY A 495 9.45 24.30 -28.61
C GLY A 495 10.41 23.15 -28.28
N PRO A 496 9.88 22.05 -27.71
CA PRO A 496 10.68 20.89 -27.37
C PRO A 496 11.27 20.20 -28.61
N ALA A 497 12.45 19.60 -28.44
CA ALA A 497 13.09 18.86 -29.50
C ALA A 497 12.45 17.49 -29.73
N ALA A 498 12.26 17.11 -31.00
CA ALA A 498 12.01 15.72 -31.36
C ALA A 498 13.20 14.83 -30.94
N PRO A 499 12.98 13.53 -30.68
CA PRO A 499 14.07 12.58 -30.46
C PRO A 499 15.13 12.70 -31.55
N HIS A 500 16.40 12.68 -31.16
CA HIS A 500 17.48 12.75 -32.13
C HIS A 500 17.60 11.41 -32.88
N ILE A 501 17.99 11.49 -34.15
CA ILE A 501 18.27 10.34 -34.99
C ILE A 501 19.78 10.31 -35.26
N CYS A 502 20.39 9.16 -35.05
CA CYS A 502 21.79 8.93 -35.39
C CYS A 502 21.91 8.47 -36.84
N PHE A 503 22.91 8.99 -37.56
CA PHE A 503 23.25 8.54 -38.91
C PHE A 503 24.75 8.69 -39.16
N LYS A 504 25.24 7.97 -40.17
CA LYS A 504 26.63 8.02 -40.59
C LYS A 504 26.72 8.45 -42.03
N THR A 505 27.54 9.46 -42.32
CA THR A 505 27.79 9.90 -43.70
C THR A 505 28.53 8.81 -44.48
N ALA A 506 28.29 8.76 -45.80
CA ALA A 506 28.98 7.80 -46.65
C ALA A 506 30.51 8.05 -46.62
N PRO A 507 31.34 6.99 -46.73
CA PRO A 507 32.76 7.16 -46.96
C PRO A 507 32.99 7.79 -48.34
N CYS A 508 34.04 8.61 -48.47
CA CYS A 508 34.43 9.16 -49.76
C CYS A 508 35.02 8.03 -50.61
N ILE A 509 34.39 7.72 -51.76
CA ILE A 509 34.84 6.66 -52.66
C ILE A 509 35.60 7.30 -53.82
N SER A 510 36.91 7.05 -53.91
CA SER A 510 37.64 7.14 -55.19
C SER A 510 37.33 5.91 -56.04
N PRO A 511 37.20 6.03 -57.36
CA PRO A 511 36.64 4.97 -58.20
C PRO A 511 37.67 3.85 -58.42
N GLU A 512 37.65 2.81 -57.59
CA GLU A 512 38.02 1.45 -57.95
C GLU A 512 37.55 0.48 -56.84
N GLU A 513 37.03 -0.67 -57.26
CA GLU A 513 36.60 -1.83 -56.46
C GLU A 513 35.14 -1.85 -55.98
N ALA A 514 34.24 -2.11 -56.94
CA ALA A 514 32.96 -2.77 -56.71
C ALA A 514 33.01 -4.20 -57.24
N TRP A 515 33.23 -5.22 -56.41
CA TRP A 515 32.82 -6.61 -56.66
C TRP A 515 32.70 -7.37 -55.34
N GLY A 516 31.57 -8.07 -55.14
CA GLY A 516 31.40 -9.03 -54.06
C GLY A 516 29.94 -9.25 -53.69
N GLU A 517 29.21 -9.96 -54.56
CA GLU A 517 27.99 -10.67 -54.15
C GLU A 517 28.37 -11.81 -53.20
N ASP A 518 27.48 -12.11 -52.25
CA ASP A 518 27.17 -13.50 -51.92
C ASP A 518 25.75 -13.58 -51.32
N GLU A 519 24.83 -14.13 -52.11
CA GLU A 519 23.62 -14.76 -51.59
C GLU A 519 24.00 -16.12 -51.00
N THR A 520 23.51 -16.38 -49.80
CA THR A 520 22.83 -17.61 -49.33
C THR A 520 23.24 -17.97 -47.90
N SER A 521 22.32 -17.73 -46.96
CA SER A 521 22.20 -18.59 -45.79
C SER A 521 20.73 -18.71 -45.43
N SER A 522 20.09 -19.73 -46.00
CA SER A 522 18.86 -20.31 -45.49
C SER A 522 19.15 -20.95 -44.12
N THR A 523 19.30 -20.13 -43.09
CA THR A 523 19.14 -20.60 -41.72
C THR A 523 17.65 -20.66 -41.42
N VAL A 524 17.16 -21.83 -41.03
CA VAL A 524 15.82 -21.99 -40.46
C VAL A 524 15.73 -21.03 -39.28
N SER A 525 15.10 -19.86 -39.50
CA SER A 525 14.80 -18.88 -38.45
C SER A 525 14.10 -19.62 -37.33
N SER A 526 14.74 -19.71 -36.15
CA SER A 526 14.07 -20.24 -34.98
C SER A 526 12.80 -19.43 -34.71
N VAL A 527 11.80 -20.05 -34.07
CA VAL A 527 10.54 -19.38 -33.74
C VAL A 527 10.79 -18.12 -32.91
N ALA A 528 11.72 -18.19 -31.97
CA ALA A 528 12.23 -17.05 -31.20
C ALA A 528 12.66 -15.86 -32.10
N GLN A 529 13.35 -16.12 -33.21
CA GLN A 529 13.84 -15.06 -34.10
C GLN A 529 12.71 -14.37 -34.89
N ARG A 530 11.60 -15.05 -35.16
CA ARG A 530 10.39 -14.43 -35.76
C ARG A 530 9.73 -13.45 -34.79
N PHE A 531 9.64 -13.80 -33.51
CA PHE A 531 9.03 -12.94 -32.50
C PHE A 531 9.92 -11.76 -32.10
N LEU A 532 11.24 -11.87 -32.30
CA LEU A 532 12.18 -10.78 -32.08
C LEU A 532 11.85 -9.52 -32.92
N GLN A 533 11.51 -9.71 -34.20
CA GLN A 533 11.20 -8.61 -35.14
C GLN A 533 9.99 -7.78 -34.71
N ASN A 534 9.06 -8.39 -33.96
CA ASN A 534 7.83 -7.75 -33.48
C ASN A 534 7.89 -7.34 -32.00
N SER A 535 9.09 -7.36 -31.39
CA SER A 535 9.30 -7.02 -29.97
C SER A 535 10.01 -5.68 -29.81
N PHE A 536 9.95 -5.09 -28.60
CA PHE A 536 10.63 -3.84 -28.29
C PHE A 536 11.89 -4.07 -27.47
N ARG A 537 13.05 -3.59 -27.93
CA ARG A 537 14.30 -3.69 -27.16
C ARG A 537 14.21 -2.81 -25.91
N ILE A 538 14.38 -3.42 -24.73
CA ILE A 538 14.35 -2.76 -23.42
C ILE A 538 15.75 -2.40 -22.94
N SER A 539 16.73 -3.28 -23.19
CA SER A 539 18.11 -3.12 -22.71
C SER A 539 19.10 -3.53 -23.79
N SER A 540 20.13 -2.70 -23.98
CA SER A 540 21.31 -3.01 -24.79
C SER A 540 22.34 -3.73 -23.93
N GLY A 541 22.77 -4.93 -24.33
CA GLY A 541 23.69 -5.76 -23.57
C GLY A 541 23.92 -7.12 -24.23
N THR A 542 24.65 -8.01 -23.56
CA THR A 542 24.83 -9.41 -24.00
C THR A 542 24.35 -10.34 -22.89
N PRO A 543 23.14 -10.93 -22.97
CA PRO A 543 22.18 -10.83 -24.08
C PRO A 543 21.36 -9.53 -24.07
N GLU A 544 20.85 -9.13 -25.25
CA GLU A 544 19.89 -8.04 -25.39
C GLU A 544 18.51 -8.47 -24.85
N ILE A 545 17.77 -7.55 -24.21
CA ILE A 545 16.47 -7.88 -23.61
C ILE A 545 15.34 -7.22 -24.40
N TYR A 546 14.34 -8.01 -24.78
CA TYR A 546 13.19 -7.59 -25.59
C TYR A 546 11.86 -7.81 -24.87
N LYS A 547 10.99 -6.80 -24.87
CA LYS A 547 9.60 -6.90 -24.41
C LYS A 547 8.74 -7.49 -25.51
N LEU A 548 8.08 -8.61 -25.24
CA LEU A 548 7.11 -9.19 -26.16
C LEU A 548 5.87 -8.28 -26.24
N ARG A 549 5.30 -8.14 -27.44
CA ARG A 549 4.01 -7.46 -27.62
C ARG A 549 2.87 -8.37 -27.18
N LEU A 550 2.08 -7.87 -26.24
CA LEU A 550 0.89 -8.52 -25.73
C LEU A 550 -0.32 -7.64 -26.04
N ASN A 551 -1.42 -8.26 -26.47
CA ASN A 551 -2.69 -7.58 -26.61
C ASN A 551 -3.35 -7.52 -25.24
N GLU A 552 -3.57 -6.32 -24.73
CA GLU A 552 -4.24 -6.10 -23.45
C GLU A 552 -5.76 -6.11 -23.66
N ASP A 553 -6.43 -7.02 -22.97
CA ASP A 553 -7.89 -7.05 -22.89
C ASP A 553 -8.34 -6.31 -21.62
N ARG A 554 -8.69 -5.03 -21.80
CA ARG A 554 -9.12 -4.12 -20.72
C ARG A 554 -10.61 -4.23 -20.38
N SER A 555 -11.28 -5.29 -20.79
CA SER A 555 -12.72 -5.45 -20.57
C SER A 555 -13.10 -5.66 -19.09
N PHE A 556 -12.12 -5.80 -18.19
CA PHE A 556 -12.32 -6.16 -16.79
C PHE A 556 -11.61 -5.18 -15.84
N GLY A 557 -12.35 -4.65 -14.87
CA GLY A 557 -11.83 -3.67 -13.90
C GLY A 557 -11.10 -4.26 -12.70
N GLU A 558 -11.14 -5.59 -12.51
CA GLU A 558 -10.66 -6.27 -11.28
C GLU A 558 -9.43 -7.18 -11.50
N PHE A 559 -9.07 -7.49 -12.75
CA PHE A 559 -7.84 -8.20 -13.15
C PHE A 559 -7.42 -7.75 -14.55
N SER A 560 -6.14 -7.90 -14.92
CA SER A 560 -5.64 -7.55 -16.25
C SER A 560 -5.32 -8.79 -17.06
N LYS A 561 -5.80 -8.85 -18.30
CA LYS A 561 -5.61 -9.98 -19.21
C LYS A 561 -4.73 -9.58 -20.39
N TYR A 562 -3.72 -10.40 -20.67
CA TYR A 562 -2.79 -10.24 -21.76
C TYR A 562 -2.80 -11.47 -22.66
N VAL A 563 -3.00 -11.26 -23.96
CA VAL A 563 -3.03 -12.33 -24.96
C VAL A 563 -1.79 -12.28 -25.83
N PHE A 564 -1.10 -13.42 -25.96
CA PHE A 564 0.06 -13.62 -26.82
C PHE A 564 -0.27 -14.62 -27.94
N GLY A 565 0.02 -14.24 -29.18
CA GLY A 565 -0.27 -15.04 -30.37
C GLY A 565 -1.75 -15.04 -30.75
N THR A 566 -2.05 -15.57 -31.94
CA THR A 566 -3.42 -15.71 -32.46
C THR A 566 -4.08 -16.97 -31.88
N GLU A 567 -5.41 -16.95 -31.77
CA GLU A 567 -6.19 -18.08 -31.24
C GLU A 567 -5.83 -19.40 -31.92
N SER A 568 -5.74 -20.48 -31.12
CA SER A 568 -5.27 -21.79 -31.55
C SER A 568 -6.26 -22.88 -31.16
N HIS A 569 -6.41 -23.89 -32.03
CA HIS A 569 -7.27 -25.06 -31.78
C HIS A 569 -6.59 -26.15 -30.95
N LYS A 570 -5.32 -25.95 -30.55
CA LYS A 570 -4.60 -26.90 -29.68
C LYS A 570 -5.27 -26.95 -28.30
N LYS A 571 -5.01 -28.04 -27.56
CA LYS A 571 -5.48 -28.17 -26.18
C LYS A 571 -5.05 -26.96 -25.37
N HIS A 572 -5.89 -26.55 -24.45
CA HIS A 572 -5.67 -25.38 -23.61
C HIS A 572 -5.44 -25.84 -22.17
N ARG A 573 -4.37 -25.37 -21.53
CA ARG A 573 -3.99 -25.68 -20.15
C ARG A 573 -4.03 -24.42 -19.29
N VAL A 574 -4.46 -24.52 -18.03
CA VAL A 574 -4.61 -23.39 -17.10
C VAL A 574 -3.80 -23.67 -15.83
N LEU A 575 -2.89 -22.74 -15.52
CA LEU A 575 -2.04 -22.73 -14.34
C LEU A 575 -2.43 -21.61 -13.40
N LEU A 576 -2.50 -21.91 -12.10
CA LEU A 576 -2.57 -20.91 -11.03
C LEU A 576 -1.21 -20.83 -10.33
N LEU A 577 -0.55 -19.67 -10.37
CA LEU A 577 0.71 -19.43 -9.67
C LEU A 577 0.45 -18.73 -8.34
N VAL A 578 0.82 -19.36 -7.25
CA VAL A 578 0.68 -18.83 -5.88
C VAL A 578 2.04 -18.82 -5.18
N GLY A 579 2.38 -17.70 -4.55
CA GLY A 579 3.69 -17.54 -3.94
C GLY A 579 3.81 -16.23 -3.16
N SER A 580 4.63 -16.26 -2.12
CA SER A 580 4.91 -15.10 -1.26
C SER A 580 5.72 -14.02 -1.95
N ALA A 581 5.86 -12.88 -1.26
CA ALA A 581 6.64 -11.78 -1.77
C ALA A 581 8.10 -12.15 -2.04
N GLY A 582 8.59 -11.79 -3.22
CA GLY A 582 9.94 -12.14 -3.67
C GLY A 582 10.13 -13.62 -4.01
N SER A 583 9.09 -14.46 -4.02
CA SER A 583 9.26 -15.89 -4.37
C SER A 583 9.69 -16.13 -5.82
N GLY A 584 9.69 -15.10 -6.67
CA GLY A 584 10.19 -15.15 -8.04
C GLY A 584 9.16 -15.63 -9.06
N LYS A 585 7.85 -15.39 -8.81
CA LYS A 585 6.75 -15.73 -9.72
C LYS A 585 6.94 -15.11 -11.11
N THR A 586 7.11 -13.79 -11.17
CA THR A 586 7.29 -13.04 -12.43
C THR A 586 8.56 -13.47 -13.16
N SER A 587 9.68 -13.67 -12.44
CA SER A 587 10.92 -14.19 -13.02
C SER A 587 10.73 -15.60 -13.60
N LEU A 588 9.90 -16.44 -12.96
CA LEU A 588 9.58 -17.78 -13.43
C LEU A 588 8.70 -17.75 -14.69
N ILE A 589 7.72 -16.85 -14.77
CA ILE A 589 6.91 -16.63 -15.98
C ILE A 589 7.80 -16.19 -17.14
N ASN A 590 8.74 -15.28 -16.88
CA ASN A 590 9.74 -14.86 -17.86
C ASN A 590 10.65 -16.03 -18.30
N ALA A 591 11.00 -16.94 -17.39
CA ALA A 591 11.73 -18.16 -17.76
C ALA A 591 10.87 -19.10 -18.63
N MET A 592 9.59 -19.29 -18.27
CA MET A 592 8.65 -20.13 -19.01
C MET A 592 8.48 -19.67 -20.46
N ILE A 593 8.34 -18.36 -20.71
CA ILE A 593 8.15 -17.86 -22.08
C ILE A 593 9.40 -18.05 -22.95
N ASN A 594 10.61 -17.88 -22.39
CA ASN A 594 11.86 -18.14 -23.13
C ASN A 594 11.99 -19.62 -23.49
N TYR A 595 11.58 -20.53 -22.58
CA TYR A 595 11.50 -21.96 -22.88
C TYR A 595 10.47 -22.24 -23.98
N ILE A 596 9.24 -21.73 -23.87
CA ILE A 596 8.16 -21.95 -24.84
C ILE A 596 8.58 -21.51 -26.24
N LEU A 597 9.23 -20.36 -26.36
CA LEU A 597 9.72 -19.81 -27.64
C LEU A 597 10.99 -20.51 -28.18
N GLY A 598 11.59 -21.41 -27.40
CA GLY A 598 12.77 -22.18 -27.80
C GLY A 598 14.06 -21.36 -27.84
N VAL A 599 14.19 -20.35 -26.97
CA VAL A 599 15.40 -19.54 -26.84
C VAL A 599 16.56 -20.42 -26.34
N LYS A 600 17.72 -20.30 -26.96
CA LYS A 600 18.95 -21.03 -26.61
C LYS A 600 19.88 -20.15 -25.79
N TRP A 601 20.72 -20.78 -24.97
CA TRP A 601 21.77 -20.09 -24.22
C TRP A 601 22.64 -19.20 -25.11
N THR A 602 23.00 -19.70 -26.29
CA THR A 602 23.84 -19.03 -27.29
C THR A 602 23.15 -17.89 -28.05
N ASP A 603 21.82 -17.73 -27.91
CA ASP A 603 21.12 -16.68 -28.63
C ASP A 603 21.49 -15.31 -28.02
N PRO A 604 21.68 -14.27 -28.85
CA PRO A 604 22.12 -12.96 -28.38
C PRO A 604 21.02 -12.14 -27.71
N PHE A 605 19.82 -12.70 -27.55
CA PHE A 605 18.64 -12.00 -27.03
C PHE A 605 17.84 -12.85 -26.02
N ARG A 606 17.05 -12.18 -25.19
CA ARG A 606 16.08 -12.77 -24.24
C ARG A 606 14.75 -12.03 -24.29
N PHE A 607 13.67 -12.74 -24.03
CA PHE A 607 12.34 -12.16 -23.95
C PHE A 607 11.92 -11.88 -22.51
N MET A 608 11.09 -10.85 -22.34
CA MET A 608 10.49 -10.47 -21.07
C MET A 608 9.03 -10.10 -21.32
N LEU A 609 8.12 -10.67 -20.52
CA LEU A 609 6.70 -10.34 -20.55
C LEU A 609 6.42 -9.15 -19.62
N ASN A 610 6.92 -9.23 -18.39
CA ASN A 610 6.79 -8.19 -17.37
C ASN A 610 8.10 -8.02 -16.58
N ARG A 611 8.35 -6.85 -15.99
CA ARG A 611 9.53 -6.63 -15.13
C ARG A 611 9.23 -7.11 -13.71
N ASP A 612 10.25 -7.64 -13.03
CA ASP A 612 10.10 -8.13 -11.64
C ASP A 612 9.74 -7.02 -10.64
N ASN A 613 9.96 -5.75 -10.98
CA ASN A 613 9.60 -4.59 -10.14
C ASN A 613 8.21 -3.99 -10.45
N ASP A 614 7.50 -4.50 -11.45
CA ASP A 614 6.11 -4.08 -11.75
C ASP A 614 5.15 -4.92 -10.86
N GLU A 615 5.34 -4.85 -9.54
CA GLU A 615 4.43 -5.47 -8.56
C GLU A 615 3.04 -4.83 -8.71
N SER A 616 2.08 -5.61 -9.18
CA SER A 616 0.68 -5.18 -9.28
C SER A 616 -0.15 -5.78 -8.15
N ASP A 617 -0.91 -4.93 -7.47
CA ASP A 617 -1.95 -5.32 -6.49
C ASP A 617 -3.15 -6.06 -7.15
N VAL A 618 -3.02 -6.39 -8.43
CA VAL A 618 -4.05 -6.91 -9.31
C VAL A 618 -3.55 -8.20 -9.94
N THR A 619 -4.42 -9.20 -10.03
CA THR A 619 -4.16 -10.49 -10.67
C THR A 619 -3.91 -10.31 -12.17
N MET A 620 -2.85 -10.91 -12.68
CA MET A 620 -2.44 -10.83 -14.08
C MET A 620 -2.71 -12.17 -14.76
N VAL A 621 -3.41 -12.15 -15.90
CA VAL A 621 -3.75 -13.36 -16.65
C VAL A 621 -3.05 -13.33 -18.00
N TYR A 622 -2.10 -14.23 -18.22
CA TYR A 622 -1.38 -14.38 -19.49
C TYR A 622 -1.96 -15.55 -20.29
N GLU A 623 -2.63 -15.28 -21.40
CA GLU A 623 -3.13 -16.29 -22.35
C GLU A 623 -2.13 -16.42 -23.52
N ILE A 624 -1.37 -17.51 -23.52
CA ILE A 624 -0.33 -17.81 -24.50
C ILE A 624 -0.89 -18.83 -25.48
N ASN A 625 -1.33 -18.35 -26.64
CA ASN A 625 -1.87 -19.22 -27.69
C ASN A 625 -0.74 -19.94 -28.43
N HIS A 626 -0.85 -21.26 -28.54
CA HIS A 626 0.13 -22.09 -29.24
C HIS A 626 0.35 -21.63 -30.69
N GLN A 627 1.62 -21.44 -31.06
CA GLN A 627 2.07 -21.18 -32.44
C GLN A 627 3.00 -22.30 -32.91
N GLU A 628 3.09 -22.53 -34.23
CA GLU A 628 3.98 -23.55 -34.78
C GLU A 628 5.44 -23.33 -34.35
N GLY A 629 6.05 -24.41 -33.83
CA GLY A 629 7.43 -24.47 -33.37
C GLY A 629 7.67 -23.97 -31.94
N PHE A 630 6.62 -23.75 -31.15
CA PHE A 630 6.75 -23.71 -29.69
C PHE A 630 7.30 -25.05 -29.16
N GLN A 631 8.02 -25.00 -28.02
CA GLN A 631 8.51 -26.20 -27.33
C GLN A 631 7.39 -27.00 -26.63
N VAL A 632 6.20 -26.43 -26.52
CA VAL A 632 5.00 -27.04 -25.93
C VAL A 632 3.93 -27.15 -27.01
N ASP A 633 3.17 -28.25 -27.02
CA ASP A 633 2.15 -28.54 -28.06
C ASP A 633 0.71 -28.20 -27.60
N PHE A 634 0.57 -27.20 -26.73
CA PHE A 634 -0.70 -26.74 -26.16
C PHE A 634 -0.66 -25.23 -25.88
N SER A 635 -1.83 -24.59 -25.87
CA SER A 635 -2.01 -23.21 -25.39
C SER A 635 -2.01 -23.18 -23.87
N LEU A 636 -1.51 -22.10 -23.28
CA LEU A 636 -1.30 -21.98 -21.85
C LEU A 636 -1.88 -20.68 -21.30
N THR A 637 -2.78 -20.75 -20.32
CA THR A 637 -3.15 -19.61 -19.48
C THR A 637 -2.42 -19.70 -18.15
N ILE A 638 -1.77 -18.61 -17.78
CA ILE A 638 -1.12 -18.45 -16.47
C ILE A 638 -1.89 -17.37 -15.71
N ILE A 639 -2.46 -17.75 -14.57
CA ILE A 639 -3.06 -16.82 -13.59
C ILE A 639 -1.98 -16.50 -12.57
N ASP A 640 -1.36 -15.34 -12.71
CA ASP A 640 -0.34 -14.81 -11.81
C ASP A 640 -1.02 -14.00 -10.69
N THR A 641 -0.86 -14.47 -9.46
CA THR A 641 -1.56 -13.91 -8.30
C THR A 641 -0.71 -12.88 -7.58
N PRO A 642 -1.32 -11.83 -7.00
CA PRO A 642 -0.61 -10.90 -6.12
C PRO A 642 0.04 -11.65 -4.96
N GLU A 643 1.09 -11.06 -4.42
CA GLU A 643 1.93 -11.75 -3.45
C GLU A 643 1.24 -11.85 -2.08
N PHE A 644 1.16 -13.06 -1.53
CA PHE A 644 0.60 -13.26 -0.18
C PHE A 644 1.44 -12.53 0.88
N GLY A 645 0.78 -11.68 1.68
CA GLY A 645 1.42 -10.83 2.69
C GLY A 645 1.95 -9.48 2.18
N ALA A 646 1.59 -9.05 0.96
CA ALA A 646 1.87 -7.72 0.42
C ALA A 646 0.78 -6.69 0.78
N ARG A 647 0.68 -5.58 0.02
CA ARG A 647 -0.24 -4.44 0.26
C ARG A 647 -1.74 -4.79 0.16
N VAL A 648 -2.08 -5.97 -0.34
CA VAL A 648 -3.44 -6.46 -0.61
C VAL A 648 -3.83 -7.50 0.42
N THR A 649 -5.06 -7.43 0.95
CA THR A 649 -5.53 -8.40 1.94
C THR A 649 -5.66 -9.80 1.32
N ASP A 650 -5.44 -10.86 2.11
CA ASP A 650 -5.61 -12.25 1.63
C ASP A 650 -7.03 -12.49 1.07
N VAL A 651 -8.03 -11.79 1.62
CA VAL A 651 -9.43 -11.76 1.18
C VAL A 651 -9.55 -11.22 -0.25
N ASP A 652 -8.89 -10.10 -0.54
CA ASP A 652 -8.90 -9.47 -1.86
C ASP A 652 -8.17 -10.32 -2.90
N ILE A 653 -7.02 -10.91 -2.54
CA ILE A 653 -6.28 -11.85 -3.40
C ILE A 653 -7.19 -13.02 -3.79
N MET A 654 -7.87 -13.63 -2.81
CA MET A 654 -8.77 -14.75 -3.07
C MET A 654 -9.98 -14.36 -3.93
N ARG A 655 -10.54 -13.16 -3.74
CA ARG A 655 -11.62 -12.63 -4.58
C ARG A 655 -11.16 -12.47 -6.03
N GLN A 656 -9.98 -11.88 -6.26
CA GLN A 656 -9.44 -11.69 -7.61
C GLN A 656 -9.10 -13.03 -8.29
N ILE A 657 -8.55 -14.00 -7.56
CA ILE A 657 -8.31 -15.36 -8.06
C ILE A 657 -9.62 -16.00 -8.52
N PHE A 658 -10.66 -15.89 -7.71
CA PHE A 658 -11.96 -16.49 -8.02
C PHE A 658 -12.64 -15.83 -9.22
N GLN A 659 -12.59 -14.50 -9.31
CA GLN A 659 -13.15 -13.74 -10.43
C GLN A 659 -12.40 -14.03 -11.74
N SER A 660 -11.06 -14.00 -11.72
CA SER A 660 -10.23 -14.31 -12.88
C SER A 660 -10.46 -15.76 -13.35
N TYR A 661 -10.53 -16.72 -12.43
CA TYR A 661 -10.85 -18.11 -12.74
C TYR A 661 -12.21 -18.27 -13.42
N ASN A 662 -13.28 -17.69 -12.85
CA ASN A 662 -14.62 -17.76 -13.41
C ASN A 662 -14.74 -17.08 -14.78
N HIS A 663 -13.87 -16.11 -15.06
CA HIS A 663 -13.86 -15.41 -16.35
C HIS A 663 -13.12 -16.20 -17.44
N VAL A 664 -12.06 -16.93 -17.09
CA VAL A 664 -11.30 -17.74 -18.06
C VAL A 664 -12.18 -18.84 -18.70
N LYS A 665 -13.34 -19.18 -18.10
CA LYS A 665 -14.60 -19.79 -18.62
C LYS A 665 -14.62 -20.67 -19.90
N ARG A 666 -13.50 -21.28 -20.29
CA ARG A 666 -13.39 -22.29 -21.36
C ARG A 666 -13.26 -23.71 -20.81
N GLN A 667 -12.83 -23.87 -19.56
CA GLN A 667 -12.79 -25.16 -18.85
C GLN A 667 -13.23 -24.96 -17.40
N GLU A 668 -14.02 -25.89 -16.89
CA GLU A 668 -14.52 -25.86 -15.50
C GLU A 668 -13.42 -26.19 -14.46
N ASN A 669 -12.19 -26.51 -14.88
CA ASN A 669 -11.14 -27.13 -14.06
C ASN A 669 -9.74 -26.49 -14.26
N LEU A 670 -8.89 -26.53 -13.24
CA LEU A 670 -7.46 -26.18 -13.31
C LEU A 670 -6.60 -27.40 -13.61
N ASP A 671 -5.59 -27.23 -14.46
CA ASP A 671 -4.60 -28.28 -14.74
C ASP A 671 -3.59 -28.42 -13.62
N ALA A 672 -3.07 -27.31 -13.10
CA ALA A 672 -2.19 -27.33 -11.94
C ALA A 672 -2.26 -26.05 -11.09
N VAL A 673 -2.08 -26.24 -9.78
CA VAL A 673 -1.81 -25.17 -8.81
C VAL A 673 -0.32 -25.23 -8.47
N CYS A 674 0.39 -24.18 -8.84
CA CYS A 674 1.85 -24.09 -8.74
C CYS A 674 2.23 -23.23 -7.53
N VAL A 675 2.84 -23.87 -6.53
CA VAL A 675 3.32 -23.21 -5.31
C VAL A 675 4.77 -22.81 -5.52
N VAL A 676 5.02 -21.51 -5.65
CA VAL A 676 6.32 -20.92 -5.96
C VAL A 676 7.01 -20.45 -4.68
N LEU A 677 8.18 -21.01 -4.38
CA LEU A 677 8.91 -20.80 -3.12
C LEU A 677 10.40 -20.60 -3.39
N GLN A 678 11.07 -19.74 -2.62
CA GLN A 678 12.53 -19.68 -2.68
C GLN A 678 13.17 -20.88 -1.98
N SER A 679 14.35 -21.31 -2.44
CA SER A 679 15.11 -22.44 -1.89
C SER A 679 15.43 -22.32 -0.39
N SER A 680 15.65 -21.11 0.10
CA SER A 680 15.97 -20.78 1.49
C SER A 680 14.76 -20.29 2.31
N ALA A 681 13.56 -20.24 1.74
CA ALA A 681 12.40 -19.64 2.40
C ALA A 681 11.93 -20.48 3.61
N ARG A 682 11.57 -19.78 4.69
CA ARG A 682 10.74 -20.32 5.78
C ARG A 682 9.30 -19.87 5.55
N LEU A 683 8.33 -20.76 5.75
CA LEU A 683 6.92 -20.44 5.65
C LEU A 683 6.51 -19.54 6.82
N SER A 684 5.96 -18.36 6.54
CA SER A 684 5.35 -17.51 7.56
C SER A 684 4.00 -18.10 8.02
N PRO A 685 3.50 -17.73 9.21
CA PRO A 685 2.18 -18.16 9.68
C PRO A 685 1.04 -17.80 8.70
N THR A 686 1.11 -16.62 8.08
CA THR A 686 0.14 -16.16 7.06
C THR A 686 0.23 -16.99 5.78
N GLN A 687 1.46 -17.30 5.32
CA GLN A 687 1.67 -18.16 4.15
C GLN A 687 1.16 -19.57 4.42
N ARG A 688 1.36 -20.09 5.63
CA ARG A 688 0.81 -21.38 6.05
C ARG A 688 -0.71 -21.35 6.04
N CYS A 689 -1.34 -20.30 6.56
CA CYS A 689 -2.79 -20.13 6.55
C CYS A 689 -3.37 -20.03 5.13
N ALA A 690 -2.72 -19.30 4.22
CA ALA A 690 -3.15 -19.18 2.82
C ALA A 690 -3.03 -20.49 2.05
N LEU A 691 -1.92 -21.22 2.26
CA LEU A 691 -1.72 -22.55 1.73
C LEU A 691 -2.77 -23.52 2.31
N ASP A 692 -2.93 -23.57 3.64
CA ASP A 692 -3.96 -24.36 4.33
C ASP A 692 -5.38 -24.04 3.82
N TYR A 693 -5.68 -22.78 3.51
CA TYR A 693 -6.96 -22.39 2.94
C TYR A 693 -7.14 -22.92 1.51
N LEU A 694 -6.19 -22.65 0.60
CA LEU A 694 -6.20 -23.22 -0.77
C LEU A 694 -6.37 -24.75 -0.75
N TYR A 695 -5.86 -25.41 0.28
CA TYR A 695 -5.95 -26.86 0.47
C TYR A 695 -7.24 -27.34 1.14
N SER A 696 -7.81 -26.57 2.07
CA SER A 696 -9.07 -26.89 2.77
C SER A 696 -10.31 -26.75 1.89
N VAL A 697 -10.16 -26.03 0.77
CA VAL A 697 -11.22 -25.58 -0.13
C VAL A 697 -11.40 -26.55 -1.33
N GLY A 698 -10.37 -27.35 -1.65
CA GLY A 698 -10.40 -28.32 -2.75
C GLY A 698 -10.96 -29.71 -2.35
N PRO A 699 -11.49 -30.50 -3.29
CA PRO A 699 -11.88 -31.89 -3.02
C PRO A 699 -10.68 -32.74 -2.58
N THR A 700 -10.95 -33.80 -1.81
CA THR A 700 -9.98 -34.65 -1.09
C THR A 700 -8.91 -35.36 -1.95
N ASN A 701 -8.93 -35.24 -3.28
CA ASN A 701 -8.01 -35.88 -4.23
C ASN A 701 -7.29 -34.87 -5.18
N THR A 702 -6.97 -33.66 -4.72
CA THR A 702 -6.34 -32.60 -5.56
C THR A 702 -4.81 -32.52 -5.46
N SER A 703 -4.18 -33.28 -4.57
CA SER A 703 -2.74 -33.20 -4.31
C SER A 703 -1.86 -33.46 -5.54
N GLU A 704 -2.28 -34.34 -6.46
CA GLU A 704 -1.54 -34.67 -7.69
C GLU A 704 -1.39 -33.48 -8.67
N ASN A 705 -2.32 -32.53 -8.60
CA ASN A 705 -2.35 -31.33 -9.43
C ASN A 705 -1.59 -30.17 -8.78
N ILE A 706 -1.04 -30.36 -7.56
CA ILE A 706 -0.21 -29.37 -6.88
C ILE A 706 1.25 -29.59 -7.28
N LYS A 707 1.89 -28.55 -7.80
CA LYS A 707 3.29 -28.57 -8.27
C LYS A 707 4.12 -27.61 -7.43
N VAL A 708 5.17 -28.11 -6.78
CA VAL A 708 6.09 -27.28 -5.98
C VAL A 708 7.23 -26.80 -6.87
N LEU A 709 7.33 -25.49 -7.08
CA LEU A 709 8.33 -24.86 -7.92
C LEU A 709 9.29 -24.05 -7.03
N VAL A 710 10.54 -24.52 -6.91
CA VAL A 710 11.54 -23.91 -6.04
C VAL A 710 12.47 -23.01 -6.84
N THR A 711 12.41 -21.71 -6.60
CA THR A 711 13.25 -20.68 -7.22
C THR A 711 14.52 -20.42 -6.41
N PHE A 712 15.50 -19.75 -7.01
CA PHE A 712 16.84 -19.53 -6.42
C PHE A 712 17.51 -20.84 -5.97
N ALA A 713 17.19 -21.94 -6.65
CA ALA A 713 17.68 -23.26 -6.30
C ALA A 713 19.09 -23.49 -6.89
N ASP A 714 19.93 -24.16 -6.12
CA ASP A 714 21.21 -24.68 -6.58
C ASP A 714 21.15 -26.21 -6.76
N ALA A 715 22.31 -26.83 -6.94
CA ALA A 715 22.41 -28.28 -7.09
C ALA A 715 22.01 -29.04 -5.80
N GLN A 716 22.00 -28.40 -4.63
CA GLN A 716 21.76 -29.05 -3.33
C GLN A 716 20.26 -29.18 -3.01
N THR A 717 19.90 -30.04 -2.06
CA THR A 717 18.50 -30.19 -1.62
C THR A 717 18.00 -28.89 -0.99
N PRO A 718 16.92 -28.27 -1.50
CA PRO A 718 16.43 -27.00 -0.98
C PRO A 718 15.93 -27.11 0.47
N ALA A 719 16.34 -26.16 1.31
CA ALA A 719 15.97 -26.13 2.73
C ALA A 719 14.45 -26.00 2.95
N VAL A 720 13.75 -25.32 2.03
CA VAL A 720 12.30 -25.14 2.07
C VAL A 720 11.51 -26.45 2.08
N LEU A 721 12.07 -27.56 1.56
CA LEU A 721 11.39 -28.86 1.53
C LEU A 721 11.14 -29.44 2.92
N GLN A 722 12.04 -29.21 3.87
CA GLN A 722 11.84 -29.63 5.26
C GLN A 722 10.66 -28.87 5.87
N THR A 723 10.61 -27.55 5.65
CA THR A 723 9.51 -26.69 6.10
C THR A 723 8.16 -27.12 5.53
N LEU A 724 8.11 -27.49 4.24
CA LEU A 724 6.90 -28.01 3.60
C LEU A 724 6.45 -29.35 4.18
N THR A 725 7.41 -30.21 4.53
CA THR A 725 7.16 -31.52 5.13
C THR A 725 6.59 -31.37 6.55
N GLU A 726 7.18 -30.49 7.37
CA GLU A 726 6.68 -30.11 8.69
C GLU A 726 5.30 -29.43 8.64
N ALA A 727 5.05 -28.68 7.56
CA ALA A 727 3.77 -28.04 7.30
C ALA A 727 2.68 -29.01 6.82
N GLN A 728 3.03 -30.26 6.49
CA GLN A 728 2.11 -31.29 5.97
C GLN A 728 1.39 -30.86 4.68
N VAL A 729 2.06 -30.10 3.82
CA VAL A 729 1.47 -29.63 2.55
C VAL A 729 1.03 -30.82 1.68
N PRO A 730 -0.23 -30.85 1.20
CA PRO A 730 -0.79 -31.95 0.42
C PRO A 730 -0.31 -31.89 -1.03
N CYS A 731 0.95 -32.24 -1.25
CA CYS A 731 1.58 -32.36 -2.56
C CYS A 731 2.10 -33.79 -2.77
N PRO A 732 2.43 -34.19 -4.00
CA PRO A 732 3.02 -35.51 -4.25
C PRO A 732 4.35 -35.60 -3.49
N LYS A 733 4.63 -36.77 -2.90
CA LYS A 733 5.85 -37.02 -2.14
C LYS A 733 6.70 -38.09 -2.82
N THR A 734 8.02 -37.96 -2.71
CA THR A 734 8.98 -38.99 -3.11
C THR A 734 8.91 -40.17 -2.14
N GLU A 735 9.58 -41.28 -2.47
CA GLU A 735 9.69 -42.46 -1.59
C GLU A 735 10.27 -42.10 -0.21
N ASP A 736 11.16 -41.11 -0.15
CA ASP A 736 11.76 -40.58 1.08
C ASP A 736 10.85 -39.63 1.87
N GLY A 737 9.60 -39.40 1.41
CA GLY A 737 8.61 -38.56 2.10
C GLY A 737 8.75 -37.06 1.87
N LEU A 738 9.68 -36.61 1.00
CA LEU A 738 9.85 -35.20 0.64
C LEU A 738 8.89 -34.78 -0.48
N PRO A 739 8.43 -33.51 -0.52
CA PRO A 739 7.69 -32.98 -1.65
C PRO A 739 8.41 -33.16 -2.99
N VAL A 740 7.70 -33.69 -4.00
CA VAL A 740 8.14 -33.68 -5.38
C VAL A 740 8.19 -32.22 -5.84
N HIS A 741 9.37 -31.78 -6.28
CA HIS A 741 9.64 -30.38 -6.58
C HIS A 741 10.50 -30.25 -7.84
N LEU A 742 10.40 -29.09 -8.48
CA LEU A 742 11.24 -28.69 -9.60
C LEU A 742 12.07 -27.47 -9.20
N LYS A 743 13.33 -27.47 -9.63
CA LYS A 743 14.31 -26.43 -9.27
C LYS A 743 14.50 -25.46 -10.41
N PHE A 744 14.47 -24.18 -10.09
CA PHE A 744 14.67 -23.10 -11.04
C PHE A 744 15.69 -22.11 -10.51
N ASN A 745 16.67 -21.77 -11.34
CA ASN A 745 17.56 -20.65 -11.10
C ASN A 745 17.37 -19.62 -12.21
N ASN A 746 16.28 -18.86 -12.09
CA ASN A 746 15.83 -17.93 -13.11
C ASN A 746 16.80 -16.75 -13.32
N SER A 747 17.73 -16.50 -12.40
CA SER A 747 18.77 -15.48 -12.56
C SER A 747 19.65 -15.75 -13.79
N ALA A 748 19.85 -17.02 -14.15
CA ALA A 748 20.59 -17.42 -15.34
C ALA A 748 19.89 -17.02 -16.65
N VAL A 749 18.59 -16.71 -16.63
CA VAL A 749 17.84 -16.40 -17.86
C VAL A 749 18.38 -15.15 -18.55
N PHE A 750 18.75 -14.14 -17.75
CA PHE A 750 19.25 -12.85 -18.23
C PHE A 750 20.74 -12.64 -17.94
N ALA A 751 21.45 -13.71 -17.53
CA ALA A 751 22.87 -13.66 -17.25
C ALA A 751 23.70 -13.47 -18.55
N PRO A 752 24.88 -12.83 -18.47
CA PRO A 752 25.74 -12.68 -19.62
C PRO A 752 26.17 -14.01 -20.24
N ASN A 753 26.12 -14.12 -21.57
CA ASN A 753 26.42 -15.34 -22.31
C ASN A 753 27.65 -15.22 -23.24
N LEU A 754 28.55 -14.27 -22.94
CA LEU A 754 29.82 -14.11 -23.64
C LEU A 754 30.76 -15.31 -23.41
N PRO A 755 31.74 -15.57 -24.28
CA PRO A 755 32.73 -16.65 -24.08
C PRO A 755 33.55 -16.51 -22.79
N SER A 756 33.64 -15.30 -22.23
CA SER A 756 34.28 -14.97 -20.95
C SER A 756 33.35 -15.08 -19.73
N ALA A 757 32.07 -15.41 -19.94
CA ALA A 757 31.07 -15.48 -18.88
C ALA A 757 31.26 -16.72 -17.97
N ASP A 758 30.67 -16.65 -16.78
CA ASP A 758 30.77 -17.72 -15.79
C ASP A 758 30.09 -19.00 -16.30
N ARG A 759 30.86 -20.10 -16.36
CA ARG A 759 30.34 -21.42 -16.76
C ARG A 759 29.22 -21.91 -15.84
N ARG A 760 29.07 -21.34 -14.65
CA ARG A 760 27.98 -21.64 -13.71
C ARG A 760 26.63 -21.13 -14.21
N ASP A 761 26.57 -20.01 -14.92
CA ASP A 761 25.30 -19.47 -15.43
C ASP A 761 24.74 -20.35 -16.54
N GLU A 762 25.60 -20.85 -17.44
CA GLU A 762 25.20 -21.82 -18.46
C GLU A 762 24.71 -23.14 -17.81
N PHE A 763 25.37 -23.60 -16.75
CA PHE A 763 24.93 -24.76 -15.99
C PHE A 763 23.54 -24.56 -15.39
N PHE A 764 23.30 -23.41 -14.74
CA PHE A 764 22.00 -23.08 -14.14
C PHE A 764 20.90 -22.87 -15.19
N TRP A 765 21.23 -22.31 -16.35
CA TRP A 765 20.32 -22.26 -17.51
C TRP A 765 19.91 -23.67 -17.94
N ARG A 766 20.87 -24.57 -18.17
CA ARG A 766 20.59 -25.96 -18.60
C ARG A 766 19.77 -26.73 -17.56
N MET A 767 20.09 -26.56 -16.27
CA MET A 767 19.32 -27.14 -15.17
C MET A 767 17.85 -26.66 -15.21
N SER A 768 17.63 -25.35 -15.31
CA SER A 768 16.29 -24.77 -15.35
C SER A 768 15.52 -25.20 -16.62
N ASN A 769 16.20 -25.28 -17.76
CA ASN A 769 15.62 -25.74 -19.03
C ASN A 769 15.17 -27.21 -18.97
N ASN A 770 15.95 -28.08 -18.32
CA ASN A 770 15.55 -29.46 -18.07
C ASN A 770 14.34 -29.54 -17.11
N SER A 771 14.31 -28.71 -16.06
CA SER A 771 13.15 -28.64 -15.16
C SER A 771 11.89 -28.12 -15.85
N MET A 772 11.99 -27.15 -16.77
CA MET A 772 10.88 -26.71 -17.61
C MET A 772 10.37 -27.82 -18.54
N ALA A 773 11.29 -28.57 -19.16
CA ALA A 773 10.91 -29.70 -20.01
C ALA A 773 10.12 -30.76 -19.24
N MET A 774 10.57 -31.13 -18.04
CA MET A 774 9.84 -32.04 -17.16
C MET A 774 8.48 -31.46 -16.75
N PHE A 775 8.44 -30.19 -16.31
CA PHE A 775 7.22 -29.50 -15.91
C PHE A 775 6.14 -29.54 -17.00
N PHE A 776 6.47 -29.07 -18.20
CA PHE A 776 5.51 -28.99 -19.29
C PHE A 776 5.13 -30.37 -19.84
N HIS A 777 6.03 -31.35 -19.77
CA HIS A 777 5.73 -32.73 -20.13
C HIS A 777 4.71 -33.36 -19.16
N GLU A 778 4.84 -33.12 -17.85
CA GLU A 778 3.87 -33.56 -16.86
C GLU A 778 2.54 -32.82 -17.00
N LEU A 779 2.58 -31.49 -17.18
CA LEU A 779 1.39 -30.67 -17.36
C LEU A 779 0.58 -31.12 -18.58
N ALA A 780 1.26 -31.47 -19.68
CA ALA A 780 0.62 -32.00 -20.89
C ALA A 780 -0.20 -33.28 -20.64
N LYS A 781 0.10 -34.04 -19.59
CA LYS A 781 -0.58 -35.31 -19.24
C LYS A 781 -1.54 -35.17 -18.06
N THR A 782 -1.49 -34.07 -17.33
CA THR A 782 -2.27 -33.89 -16.11
C THR A 782 -3.76 -33.76 -16.45
N GLU A 783 -4.62 -34.46 -15.71
CA GLU A 783 -6.08 -34.32 -15.83
C GLU A 783 -6.54 -33.10 -15.02
N PRO A 784 -7.32 -32.18 -15.60
CA PRO A 784 -7.71 -30.96 -14.91
C PRO A 784 -8.77 -31.27 -13.84
N LYS A 785 -8.58 -30.71 -12.62
CA LYS A 785 -9.48 -30.89 -11.48
C LYS A 785 -10.13 -29.58 -11.06
N TYR A 786 -11.30 -29.68 -10.44
CA TYR A 786 -11.99 -28.55 -9.83
C TYR A 786 -11.39 -28.25 -8.45
N PHE A 787 -10.96 -27.00 -8.21
CA PHE A 787 -10.23 -26.60 -6.99
C PHE A 787 -11.01 -25.67 -6.06
N PHE A 788 -12.04 -24.98 -6.54
CA PHE A 788 -12.81 -24.01 -5.74
C PHE A 788 -14.17 -24.59 -5.37
N PRO A 789 -14.84 -24.24 -4.26
CA PRO A 789 -16.15 -24.75 -3.91
C PRO A 789 -17.23 -23.89 -4.58
N LYS A 790 -18.49 -24.34 -4.50
CA LYS A 790 -19.65 -23.49 -4.83
C LYS A 790 -19.59 -22.19 -4.02
N TYR A 791 -19.98 -21.08 -4.66
CA TYR A 791 -19.98 -19.69 -4.17
C TYR A 791 -20.39 -19.53 -2.68
N ASP A 792 -21.35 -20.34 -2.22
CA ASP A 792 -21.85 -20.39 -0.83
C ASP A 792 -20.79 -20.73 0.23
N SER A 793 -19.79 -21.56 -0.08
CA SER A 793 -18.77 -21.96 0.91
C SER A 793 -17.72 -20.87 1.11
N ILE A 794 -17.50 -20.06 0.05
CA ILE A 794 -16.60 -18.91 0.05
C ILE A 794 -17.24 -17.75 0.85
N LEU A 795 -18.54 -17.50 0.67
CA LEU A 795 -19.31 -16.56 1.50
C LEU A 795 -19.24 -16.92 2.99
N ARG A 796 -19.31 -18.21 3.34
CA ARG A 796 -19.16 -18.65 4.73
C ARG A 796 -17.76 -18.44 5.30
N TYR A 797 -16.73 -18.51 4.47
CA TYR A 797 -15.36 -18.18 4.88
C TYR A 797 -15.23 -16.67 5.14
N PHE A 798 -15.72 -15.84 4.22
CA PHE A 798 -15.75 -14.37 4.36
C PHE A 798 -16.65 -13.85 5.49
N LEU A 799 -17.60 -14.65 5.97
CA LEU A 799 -18.45 -14.32 7.12
C LEU A 799 -17.85 -14.81 8.46
N LYS A 800 -16.84 -15.69 8.41
CA LYS A 800 -16.23 -16.32 9.58
C LYS A 800 -14.90 -15.68 9.98
N HIS A 801 -14.19 -15.11 9.01
CA HIS A 801 -12.98 -14.31 9.17
C HIS A 801 -13.30 -12.85 8.85
#